data_AF-A0AAF5CS72-F1
#
_entry.id   AF-A0AAF5CS72-F1
#
_cell.length_a   1.000
_cell.length_b   1.000
_cell.length_c   1.000
_cell.angle_alpha   90.00
_cell.angle_beta   90.00
_cell.angle_gamma   90.00
#
_symmetry.space_group_name_H-M   'P 1'
#
loop_
_entity.id
_entity.type
_entity.pdbx_description
1 polymer ?
#
loop_
_entity_poly.entity_id
_entity_poly.type
_entity_poly.pdbx_seq_one_letter_code
_entity_poly.pdbx_strand_id
1 'polypeptide(L)'
;MNITQHIIKNFISNTDQIQLKSQLLPKIASINDEDYSNDINFLSEDTFNKNEINLNGWNLNGDDVFAGLFLLIFGMFGIILYVVVCIAMARMCKEIVGFRFLVSQALTDILLLLQFGIWPGVVILTQNEITPHKYRWHIHIYLNFTWWAMVYHYSIVAWSRLAAVQFPNWFRTLSYRTCLIICSIAWIGGLLQTLIEHQLSWFEILYYDPKQYSLTGDWVNYNEKGTATYYMIFNWAAIILPFPFYGYALYVLFKRQQRQYYNSLKYRLRENSYTSDYTVQRQLSIETRLLIPCIINTILFVVGQIAISICSKTTGKWISWTVMVIFTTNSFVNPVLYLCFSSVIRRYLFTNCEKQLNTSSIYRDFDFRSSSQATYDKYIIVQLIPNNLTQLNELNNIYESGNFDFWKSPTQINAPVDVLLTPKTQIHFMHLISKLGLDYKILVSDVVDFIDKKEIQIGENRKHFIRNNNFIRKDDSAFDSLGLKMGDYHNYDDVVNWMKRIEKKFSNFVKVFSIGKSFEGRDIYGIMIGNSLNDKSKRIIWIDSGIHAREWAAIHTGIYAIYHIVNNYGTDNDITNYINNLNIVIFPILNPDGYEYTRSDPRNPLVRFWRKNRGQLRCGKNNKNGKESCCKGVDLNRNFDYKFSQVGTSFDPCSEIYHGAKQFSEPETQAIRDAVIKGNFSGRIDAMISLHAYSQLFIYPFSIAKSVYPENISDLKRIASKAVLAIKKMYGTKYQYGTGPELIYPYTGGSTDWAKETAKIQYTYTIEVRPSYFDWNGFILDRQQLIPVARETWEGIKVVINEVINQINKQKLSKESTKLNISPEKCKDFNSNCKTWIDNQNDICKKAFSAMIASCPLSCNFCSPQ
;
A
#
# COMPACT_ATOMS: atom_id res chain seq x y z
N MET A 1 34.32 24.55 -26.20
CA MET A 1 35.71 24.93 -25.85
C MET A 1 35.84 25.48 -24.43
N ASN A 2 35.17 26.58 -24.05
CA ASN A 2 35.31 27.17 -22.70
C ASN A 2 34.98 26.21 -21.55
N ILE A 3 33.94 25.38 -21.69
CA ILE A 3 33.58 24.36 -20.69
C ILE A 3 34.68 23.29 -20.56
N THR A 4 35.24 22.85 -21.69
CA THR A 4 36.32 21.86 -21.73
C THR A 4 37.61 22.40 -21.10
N GLN A 5 37.99 23.64 -21.41
CA GLN A 5 39.12 24.32 -20.76
C GLN A 5 38.89 24.49 -19.26
N HIS A 6 37.67 24.82 -18.82
CA HIS A 6 37.34 24.96 -17.40
C HIS A 6 37.41 23.62 -16.66
N ILE A 7 36.93 22.53 -17.28
CA ILE A 7 37.04 21.16 -16.74
C ILE A 7 38.51 20.76 -16.62
N ILE A 8 39.34 21.02 -17.64
CA ILE A 8 40.77 20.69 -17.62
C ILE A 8 41.51 21.51 -16.55
N LYS A 9 41.26 22.83 -16.43
CA LYS A 9 41.86 23.68 -15.38
C LYS A 9 41.48 23.19 -13.96
N ASN A 10 40.22 22.83 -13.73
CA ASN A 10 39.77 22.31 -12.43
C ASN A 10 40.24 20.87 -12.14
N PHE A 11 40.52 20.08 -13.18
CA PHE A 11 41.05 18.72 -13.02
C PHE A 11 42.54 18.74 -12.68
N ILE A 12 43.32 19.65 -13.28
CA ILE A 12 44.75 19.85 -13.01
C ILE A 12 44.98 20.53 -11.64
N SER A 13 44.06 21.37 -11.17
CA SER A 13 44.19 22.00 -9.85
C SER A 13 44.01 21.03 -8.67
N ASN A 14 43.30 19.91 -8.88
CA ASN A 14 42.97 18.90 -7.86
C ASN A 14 43.88 17.66 -7.86
N THR A 15 44.95 17.64 -8.65
CA THR A 15 45.89 16.51 -8.69
C THR A 15 47.18 16.84 -7.94
N ASP A 16 47.45 16.11 -6.85
CA ASP A 16 48.64 16.21 -5.99
C ASP A 16 49.94 15.67 -6.62
N GLN A 17 49.98 15.47 -7.94
CA GLN A 17 51.19 15.01 -8.62
C GLN A 17 52.05 16.18 -9.09
N ILE A 18 53.08 16.48 -8.30
CA ILE A 18 54.11 17.51 -8.54
C ILE A 18 54.72 17.40 -9.96
N GLN A 19 54.82 16.18 -10.50
CA GLN A 19 55.36 15.93 -11.84
C GLN A 19 54.44 16.43 -12.96
N LEU A 20 53.11 16.28 -12.81
CA LEU A 20 52.12 16.73 -13.80
C LEU A 20 52.02 18.27 -13.82
N LYS A 21 52.12 18.92 -12.66
CA LYS A 21 52.16 20.40 -12.56
C LYS A 21 53.36 20.97 -13.32
N SER A 22 54.55 20.40 -13.18
CA SER A 22 55.78 20.97 -13.77
C SER A 22 55.84 20.93 -15.30
N GLN A 23 55.16 19.97 -15.96
CA GLN A 23 55.22 19.81 -17.42
C GLN A 23 54.04 20.45 -18.16
N LEU A 24 52.87 20.55 -17.53
CA LEU A 24 51.65 21.06 -18.18
C LEU A 24 51.37 22.54 -17.88
N LEU A 25 51.74 23.06 -16.70
CA LEU A 25 51.52 24.49 -16.37
C LEU A 25 52.29 25.46 -17.28
N PRO A 26 53.57 25.24 -17.66
CA PRO A 26 54.27 26.15 -18.56
C PRO A 26 53.68 26.19 -19.98
N LYS A 27 53.12 25.07 -20.46
CA LYS A 27 52.46 24.98 -21.78
C LYS A 27 51.05 25.58 -21.79
N ILE A 28 50.40 25.67 -20.63
CA ILE A 28 49.10 26.34 -20.47
C ILE A 28 49.29 27.84 -20.17
N ALA A 29 50.40 28.22 -19.52
CA ALA A 29 50.77 29.61 -19.21
C ALA A 29 51.37 30.37 -20.42
N SER A 30 51.83 29.68 -21.47
CA SER A 30 52.25 30.30 -22.72
C SER A 30 51.09 30.67 -23.65
N ILE A 31 49.85 30.44 -23.24
CA ILE A 31 48.67 30.99 -23.90
C ILE A 31 48.48 32.38 -23.31
N ASN A 32 49.29 33.33 -23.78
CA ASN A 32 49.24 34.72 -23.37
C ASN A 32 47.89 35.32 -23.73
N ASP A 33 47.28 35.99 -22.75
CA ASP A 33 46.02 36.75 -22.82
C ASP A 33 46.06 37.96 -23.79
N GLU A 34 47.15 38.15 -24.55
CA GLU A 34 47.30 39.26 -25.51
C GLU A 34 46.75 38.97 -26.91
N ASP A 35 46.61 37.70 -27.33
CA ASP A 35 46.00 37.36 -28.64
C ASP A 35 44.46 37.31 -28.60
N TYR A 36 43.86 37.21 -27.40
CA TYR A 36 42.39 37.21 -27.26
C TYR A 36 41.79 38.62 -27.22
N SER A 37 42.58 39.67 -27.00
CA SER A 37 42.10 41.06 -26.99
C SER A 37 41.83 41.62 -28.38
N ASN A 38 42.49 41.09 -29.43
CA ASN A 38 42.29 41.56 -30.81
C ASN A 38 41.20 40.79 -31.56
N ASP A 39 40.88 39.57 -31.12
CA ASP A 39 39.80 38.75 -31.71
C ASP A 39 38.42 38.99 -31.06
N ILE A 40 38.37 39.68 -29.90
CA ILE A 40 37.11 40.05 -29.22
C ILE A 40 36.49 41.35 -29.79
N ASN A 41 37.28 42.18 -30.49
CA ASN A 41 36.77 43.33 -31.25
C ASN A 41 36.19 42.95 -32.63
N PHE A 42 36.23 41.68 -33.04
CA PHE A 42 35.57 41.20 -34.26
C PHE A 42 34.05 40.99 -34.09
N LEU A 43 33.54 41.12 -32.84
CA LEU A 43 32.13 40.97 -32.47
C LEU A 43 31.48 42.29 -32.00
N SER A 44 32.13 43.44 -32.20
CA SER A 44 31.61 44.78 -31.90
C SER A 44 31.35 45.60 -33.17
N GLU A 45 30.07 45.84 -33.46
CA GLU A 45 29.43 46.92 -34.27
C GLU A 45 29.94 47.35 -35.67
N ASP A 46 31.11 46.93 -36.18
CA ASP A 46 31.66 47.44 -37.45
C ASP A 46 31.79 46.41 -38.60
N THR A 47 31.44 45.13 -38.40
CA THR A 47 31.39 44.11 -39.48
C THR A 47 29.99 43.88 -40.07
N PHE A 48 28.97 44.62 -39.59
CA PHE A 48 27.58 44.53 -40.07
C PHE A 48 27.20 45.59 -41.13
N ASN A 49 28.13 46.44 -41.56
CA ASN A 49 27.88 47.50 -42.54
C ASN A 49 29.01 47.57 -43.59
N LYS A 50 29.02 46.68 -44.60
CA LYS A 50 29.50 46.94 -45.99
C LYS A 50 29.70 45.72 -46.91
N ASN A 51 29.36 44.51 -46.52
CA ASN A 51 29.25 43.43 -47.49
C ASN A 51 27.79 43.22 -47.83
N GLU A 52 27.42 43.58 -49.07
CA GLU A 52 26.18 43.12 -49.70
C GLU A 52 25.93 41.67 -49.29
N ILE A 53 24.89 41.46 -48.48
CA ILE A 53 24.21 40.18 -48.40
C ILE A 53 23.58 40.01 -49.78
N ASN A 54 24.40 39.54 -50.73
CA ASN A 54 23.94 39.09 -52.01
C ASN A 54 23.23 37.76 -51.75
N LEU A 55 21.94 37.85 -51.42
CA LEU A 55 20.99 36.72 -51.29
C LEU A 55 20.83 35.91 -52.59
N ASN A 56 21.65 36.20 -53.61
CA ASN A 56 21.73 35.50 -54.90
C ASN A 56 22.97 34.60 -55.05
N GLY A 57 23.79 34.40 -54.00
CA GLY A 57 25.05 33.63 -54.07
C GLY A 57 25.05 32.23 -53.44
N TRP A 58 23.96 31.80 -52.80
CA TRP A 58 23.83 30.47 -52.19
C TRP A 58 23.40 29.47 -53.26
N ASN A 59 24.34 29.00 -54.07
CA ASN A 59 24.08 27.93 -55.04
C ASN A 59 24.01 26.56 -54.32
N LEU A 60 23.19 26.45 -53.27
CA LEU A 60 22.86 25.14 -52.69
C LEU A 60 21.90 24.43 -53.63
N ASN A 61 22.29 23.24 -54.08
CA ASN A 61 21.37 22.38 -54.81
C ASN A 61 20.35 21.78 -53.84
N GLY A 62 19.18 21.35 -54.34
CA GLY A 62 18.15 20.69 -53.53
C GLY A 62 18.68 19.49 -52.74
N ASP A 63 19.65 18.77 -53.31
CA ASP A 63 20.40 17.69 -52.64
C ASP A 63 21.10 18.15 -51.35
N ASP A 64 21.80 19.30 -51.39
CA ASP A 64 22.57 19.82 -50.26
C ASP A 64 21.63 20.26 -49.14
N VAL A 65 20.54 20.95 -49.51
CA VAL A 65 19.50 21.37 -48.58
C VAL A 65 18.86 20.16 -47.91
N PHE A 66 18.51 19.13 -48.66
CA PHE A 66 17.94 17.90 -48.12
C PHE A 66 18.91 17.19 -47.17
N ALA A 67 20.14 16.94 -47.63
CA ALA A 67 21.15 16.20 -46.87
C ALA A 67 21.49 16.91 -45.55
N GLY A 68 21.69 18.23 -45.61
CA GLY A 68 22.03 19.06 -44.47
C GLY A 68 20.88 19.24 -43.47
N LEU A 69 19.67 19.57 -43.95
CA LEU A 69 18.50 19.71 -43.07
C LEU A 69 18.11 18.39 -42.42
N PHE A 70 18.21 17.26 -43.13
CA PHE A 70 17.91 15.95 -42.55
C PHE A 70 18.81 15.66 -41.36
N LEU A 71 20.14 15.78 -41.51
CA LEU A 71 21.08 15.52 -40.42
C LEU A 71 20.88 16.47 -39.24
N LEU A 72 20.63 17.75 -39.52
CA LEU A 72 20.39 18.76 -38.47
C LEU A 72 19.10 18.47 -37.69
N ILE A 73 17.98 18.22 -38.38
CA ILE A 73 16.69 17.91 -37.73
C ILE A 73 16.78 16.59 -36.97
N PHE A 74 17.38 15.56 -37.58
CA PHE A 74 17.52 14.24 -36.97
C PHE A 74 18.41 14.27 -35.72
N GLY A 75 19.54 14.99 -35.78
CA GLY A 75 20.41 15.24 -34.64
C GLY A 75 19.73 16.03 -33.52
N MET A 76 19.01 17.10 -33.87
CA MET A 76 18.30 17.95 -32.89
C MET A 76 17.20 17.17 -32.17
N PHE A 77 16.41 16.39 -32.92
CA PHE A 77 15.38 15.55 -32.34
C PHE A 77 15.97 14.49 -31.39
N GLY A 78 17.10 13.89 -31.76
CA GLY A 78 17.84 12.96 -30.90
C GLY A 78 18.30 13.59 -29.60
N ILE A 79 18.90 14.78 -29.67
CA ILE A 79 19.39 15.51 -28.49
C ILE A 79 18.22 15.85 -27.56
N ILE A 80 17.11 16.36 -28.09
CA ILE A 80 15.90 16.68 -27.30
C ILE A 80 15.38 15.42 -26.59
N LEU A 81 15.27 14.30 -27.31
CA LEU A 81 14.79 13.05 -26.75
C LEU A 81 15.72 12.55 -25.64
N TYR A 82 17.03 12.64 -25.83
CA TYR A 82 18.01 12.33 -24.80
C TYR A 82 17.91 13.21 -23.58
N VAL A 83 17.77 14.53 -23.75
CA VAL A 83 17.65 15.47 -22.62
C VAL A 83 16.44 15.09 -21.76
N VAL A 84 15.29 14.82 -22.40
CA VAL A 84 14.05 14.41 -21.72
C VAL A 84 14.26 13.09 -20.96
N VAL A 85 14.82 12.07 -21.61
CA VAL A 85 15.06 10.76 -20.99
C VAL A 85 16.15 10.83 -19.92
N CYS A 86 17.20 11.64 -20.09
CA CYS A 86 18.26 11.87 -19.11
C CYS A 86 17.73 12.60 -17.88
N ILE A 87 16.86 13.59 -18.03
CA ILE A 87 16.21 14.25 -16.88
C ILE A 87 15.39 13.22 -16.08
N ALA A 88 14.63 12.36 -16.77
CA ALA A 88 13.88 11.28 -16.14
C ALA A 88 14.81 10.30 -15.42
N MET A 89 15.87 9.83 -16.08
CA MET A 89 16.85 8.90 -15.50
C MET A 89 17.62 9.53 -14.33
N ALA A 90 18.08 10.77 -14.45
CA ALA A 90 18.86 11.50 -13.43
C ALA A 90 18.05 11.71 -12.15
N ARG A 91 16.77 12.08 -12.28
CA ARG A 91 15.87 12.20 -11.11
C ARG A 91 15.64 10.85 -10.42
N MET A 92 15.72 9.76 -11.19
CA MET A 92 15.55 8.39 -10.70
C MET A 92 16.87 7.66 -10.37
N CYS A 93 18.04 8.32 -10.52
CA CYS A 93 19.35 7.72 -10.25
C CYS A 93 19.58 7.38 -8.77
N LYS A 94 18.77 7.95 -7.87
CA LYS A 94 18.76 7.58 -6.44
C LYS A 94 18.13 6.19 -6.23
N GLU A 95 17.14 5.83 -7.03
CA GLU A 95 16.36 4.59 -6.90
C GLU A 95 16.93 3.44 -7.73
N ILE A 96 17.31 3.73 -8.98
CA ILE A 96 17.78 2.75 -9.96
C ILE A 96 19.25 3.05 -10.22
N VAL A 97 20.14 2.35 -9.51
CA VAL A 97 21.60 2.51 -9.66
C VAL A 97 22.01 2.30 -11.11
N GLY A 98 21.31 1.42 -11.82
CA GLY A 98 21.55 1.17 -13.21
C GLY A 98 21.45 2.40 -14.12
N PHE A 99 20.63 3.39 -13.77
CA PHE A 99 20.51 4.64 -14.52
C PHE A 99 21.76 5.52 -14.44
N ARG A 100 22.60 5.39 -13.41
CA ARG A 100 23.84 6.18 -13.30
C ARG A 100 24.81 5.85 -14.45
N PHE A 101 24.90 4.57 -14.80
CA PHE A 101 25.72 4.11 -15.93
C PHE A 101 25.11 4.51 -17.28
N LEU A 102 23.79 4.41 -17.42
CA LEU A 102 23.09 4.81 -18.65
C LEU A 102 23.12 6.32 -18.88
N VAL A 103 23.10 7.14 -17.82
CA VAL A 103 23.28 8.59 -17.92
C VAL A 103 24.69 8.92 -18.42
N SER A 104 25.72 8.22 -17.93
CA SER A 104 27.10 8.42 -18.44
C SER A 104 27.22 8.05 -19.92
N GLN A 105 26.61 6.94 -20.34
CA GLN A 105 26.56 6.55 -21.76
C GLN A 105 25.76 7.57 -22.60
N ALA A 106 24.63 8.07 -22.08
CA ALA A 106 23.83 9.06 -22.79
C ALA A 106 24.61 10.36 -23.05
N LEU A 107 25.53 10.75 -22.16
CA LEU A 107 26.42 11.89 -22.40
C LEU A 107 27.35 11.67 -23.60
N THR A 108 27.90 10.46 -23.78
CA THR A 108 28.71 10.18 -24.98
C THR A 108 27.84 10.22 -26.23
N ASP A 109 26.63 9.66 -26.18
CA ASP A 109 25.73 9.61 -27.33
C ASP A 109 25.22 11.01 -27.73
N ILE A 110 25.00 11.91 -26.77
CA ILE A 110 24.69 13.33 -27.05
C ILE A 110 25.85 14.02 -27.79
N LEU A 111 27.10 13.79 -27.35
CA LEU A 111 28.27 14.35 -28.03
C LEU A 111 28.41 13.80 -29.46
N LEU A 112 28.10 12.53 -29.67
CA LEU A 112 28.09 11.92 -31.00
C LEU A 112 26.97 12.45 -31.90
N LEU A 113 25.79 12.76 -31.36
CA LEU A 113 24.71 13.41 -32.12
C LEU A 113 25.11 14.83 -32.56
N LEU A 114 25.82 15.58 -31.71
CA LEU A 114 26.40 16.87 -32.09
C LEU A 114 27.44 16.70 -33.20
N GLN A 115 28.28 15.68 -33.09
CA GLN A 115 29.39 15.40 -34.00
C GLN A 115 28.93 14.88 -35.37
N PHE A 116 28.02 13.92 -35.43
CA PHE A 116 27.64 13.23 -36.68
C PHE A 116 26.28 13.65 -37.24
N GLY A 117 25.46 14.35 -36.45
CA GLY A 117 24.17 14.90 -36.88
C GLY A 117 24.23 16.42 -37.10
N ILE A 118 24.49 17.18 -36.04
CA ILE A 118 24.43 18.65 -36.09
C ILE A 118 25.57 19.23 -36.92
N TRP A 119 26.83 18.94 -36.55
CA TRP A 119 28.00 19.51 -37.19
C TRP A 119 28.03 19.29 -38.71
N PRO A 120 27.83 18.06 -39.23
CA PRO A 120 27.87 17.82 -40.66
C PRO A 120 26.67 18.46 -41.36
N GLY A 121 25.50 18.51 -40.71
CA GLY A 121 24.34 19.24 -41.21
C GLY A 121 24.64 20.72 -41.44
N VAL A 122 25.29 21.38 -40.47
CA VAL A 122 25.70 22.79 -40.61
C VAL A 122 26.79 22.96 -41.67
N VAL A 123 27.78 22.05 -41.74
CA VAL A 123 28.84 22.08 -42.77
C VAL A 123 28.24 22.00 -44.18
N ILE A 124 27.31 21.07 -44.42
CA ILE A 124 26.63 20.91 -45.71
C ILE A 124 25.79 22.15 -46.05
N LEU A 125 25.02 22.68 -45.09
CA LEU A 125 24.16 23.84 -45.32
C LEU A 125 24.93 25.15 -45.55
N THR A 126 26.09 25.30 -44.92
CA THR A 126 26.96 26.47 -45.07
C THR A 126 27.96 26.34 -46.22
N GLN A 127 28.07 25.15 -46.82
CA GLN A 127 29.10 24.79 -47.81
C GLN A 127 30.52 25.18 -47.34
N ASN A 128 30.74 25.14 -46.02
CA ASN A 128 31.96 25.55 -45.36
C ASN A 128 32.33 24.47 -44.34
N GLU A 129 33.60 24.09 -44.28
CA GLU A 129 34.11 23.15 -43.28
C GLU A 129 33.92 23.66 -41.83
N ILE A 130 33.68 24.97 -41.65
CA ILE A 130 33.53 25.70 -40.36
C ILE A 130 34.82 25.68 -39.53
N THR A 131 35.76 24.78 -39.84
CA THR A 131 37.00 24.56 -39.10
C THR A 131 38.21 24.97 -39.93
N PRO A 132 38.99 25.97 -39.48
CA PRO A 132 40.22 26.36 -40.14
C PRO A 132 41.21 25.18 -40.21
N HIS A 133 41.97 25.08 -41.31
CA HIS A 133 42.94 24.01 -41.54
C HIS A 133 43.90 23.78 -40.35
N LYS A 134 44.34 24.87 -39.68
CA LYS A 134 45.21 24.82 -38.49
C LYS A 134 44.63 24.07 -37.29
N TYR A 135 43.30 23.93 -37.22
CA TYR A 135 42.61 23.30 -36.10
C TYR A 135 42.08 21.90 -36.39
N ARG A 136 42.27 21.37 -37.62
CA ARG A 136 41.81 20.02 -38.00
C ARG A 136 42.27 18.94 -37.02
N TRP A 137 43.52 19.00 -36.59
CA TRP A 137 44.08 18.07 -35.59
C TRP A 137 43.36 18.11 -34.24
N HIS A 138 43.07 19.31 -33.72
CA HIS A 138 42.37 19.47 -32.44
C HIS A 138 40.93 18.95 -32.50
N ILE A 139 40.27 19.17 -33.63
CA ILE A 139 38.92 18.67 -33.86
C ILE A 139 38.95 17.15 -33.97
N HIS A 140 39.88 16.57 -34.72
CA HIS A 140 40.00 15.12 -34.86
C HIS A 140 40.26 14.41 -33.52
N ILE A 141 41.07 15.00 -32.63
CA ILE A 141 41.21 14.52 -31.26
C ILE A 141 39.86 14.49 -30.54
N TYR A 142 39.08 15.57 -30.64
CA TYR A 142 37.75 15.59 -30.04
C TYR A 142 36.85 14.50 -30.64
N LEU A 143 36.87 14.34 -31.97
CA LEU A 143 36.07 13.34 -32.69
C LEU A 143 36.38 11.90 -32.24
N ASN A 144 37.65 11.59 -32.02
CA ASN A 144 38.07 10.25 -31.61
C ASN A 144 37.89 10.01 -30.13
N PHE A 145 38.10 11.03 -29.30
CA PHE A 145 37.89 10.92 -27.86
C PHE A 145 36.46 10.53 -27.52
N THR A 146 35.48 11.21 -28.13
CA THR A 146 34.06 10.92 -27.94
C THR A 146 33.68 9.56 -28.50
N TRP A 147 34.24 9.18 -29.66
CA TRP A 147 34.08 7.86 -30.26
C TRP A 147 34.55 6.74 -29.32
N TRP A 148 35.81 6.78 -28.88
CA TRP A 148 36.37 5.75 -28.01
C TRP A 148 35.70 5.74 -26.64
N ALA A 149 35.35 6.89 -26.08
CA ALA A 149 34.58 6.97 -24.84
C ALA A 149 33.24 6.23 -24.98
N MET A 150 32.49 6.45 -26.07
CA MET A 150 31.24 5.74 -26.35
C MET A 150 31.45 4.23 -26.48
N VAL A 151 32.45 3.80 -27.27
CA VAL A 151 32.80 2.39 -27.46
C VAL A 151 33.09 1.68 -26.14
N TYR A 152 33.85 2.30 -25.24
CA TYR A 152 34.15 1.71 -23.93
C TYR A 152 32.95 1.69 -22.96
N HIS A 153 31.98 2.61 -23.11
CA HIS A 153 30.76 2.58 -22.31
C HIS A 153 29.92 1.31 -22.55
N TYR A 154 29.94 0.72 -23.75
CA TYR A 154 29.22 -0.55 -24.00
C TYR A 154 29.67 -1.66 -23.03
N SER A 155 30.97 -1.75 -22.76
CA SER A 155 31.52 -2.75 -21.85
C SER A 155 31.16 -2.45 -20.39
N ILE A 156 31.24 -1.18 -19.97
CA ILE A 156 30.84 -0.76 -18.62
C ILE A 156 29.35 -1.02 -18.37
N VAL A 157 28.51 -0.70 -19.35
CA VAL A 157 27.05 -0.87 -19.26
C VAL A 157 26.72 -2.36 -19.23
N ALA A 158 27.34 -3.19 -20.06
CA ALA A 158 27.18 -4.64 -20.05
C ALA A 158 27.58 -5.27 -18.71
N TRP A 159 28.75 -4.88 -18.17
CA TRP A 159 29.18 -5.27 -16.84
C TRP A 159 28.18 -4.83 -15.76
N SER A 160 27.67 -3.59 -15.83
CA SER A 160 26.69 -3.09 -14.86
C SER A 160 25.39 -3.90 -14.88
N ARG A 161 24.93 -4.34 -16.07
CA ARG A 161 23.75 -5.20 -16.20
C ARG A 161 23.99 -6.57 -15.60
N LEU A 162 25.16 -7.16 -15.84
CA LEU A 162 25.55 -8.41 -15.20
C LEU A 162 25.58 -8.27 -13.68
N ALA A 163 26.24 -7.23 -13.16
CA ALA A 163 26.34 -6.98 -11.73
C ALA A 163 24.96 -6.81 -11.06
N ALA A 164 24.04 -6.08 -11.72
CA ALA A 164 22.67 -5.91 -11.25
C ALA A 164 21.90 -7.23 -11.14
N VAL A 165 22.16 -8.16 -12.06
CA VAL A 165 21.56 -9.50 -12.06
C VAL A 165 22.25 -10.42 -11.04
N GLN A 166 23.57 -10.52 -11.09
CA GLN A 166 24.35 -11.49 -10.32
C GLN A 166 24.35 -11.12 -8.83
N PHE A 167 24.59 -9.85 -8.50
CA PHE A 167 24.75 -9.35 -7.13
C PHE A 167 23.78 -8.18 -6.85
N PRO A 168 22.45 -8.40 -6.89
CA PRO A 168 21.46 -7.33 -6.87
C PRO A 168 21.52 -6.46 -5.59
N ASN A 169 21.84 -7.07 -4.44
CA ASN A 169 21.92 -6.33 -3.18
C ASN A 169 23.16 -5.43 -3.14
N TRP A 170 24.33 -5.97 -3.49
CA TRP A 170 25.57 -5.21 -3.56
C TRP A 170 25.49 -4.09 -4.60
N PHE A 171 24.99 -4.39 -5.81
CA PHE A 171 24.87 -3.41 -6.89
C PHE A 171 24.01 -2.21 -6.48
N ARG A 172 22.91 -2.45 -5.74
CA ARG A 172 22.03 -1.38 -5.23
C ARG A 172 22.66 -0.51 -4.16
N THR A 173 23.70 -0.99 -3.47
CA THR A 173 24.43 -0.22 -2.44
C THR A 173 25.61 0.59 -2.98
N LEU A 174 25.89 0.51 -4.29
CA LEU A 174 26.98 1.30 -4.89
C LEU A 174 26.73 2.80 -4.68
N SER A 175 27.74 3.48 -4.15
CA SER A 175 27.67 4.93 -3.93
C SER A 175 27.73 5.70 -5.25
N TYR A 176 27.22 6.94 -5.26
CA TYR A 176 27.31 7.80 -6.44
C TYR A 176 28.78 8.03 -6.87
N ARG A 177 29.68 8.21 -5.90
CA ARG A 177 31.13 8.36 -6.15
C ARG A 177 31.71 7.11 -6.81
N THR A 178 31.35 5.91 -6.33
CA THR A 178 31.82 4.66 -6.91
C THR A 178 31.34 4.50 -8.35
N CYS A 179 30.06 4.77 -8.62
CA CYS A 179 29.52 4.73 -9.99
C CYS A 179 30.23 5.71 -10.91
N LEU A 180 30.49 6.94 -10.46
CA LEU A 180 31.24 7.95 -11.22
C LEU A 180 32.65 7.48 -11.54
N ILE A 181 33.40 6.98 -10.55
CA ILE A 181 34.77 6.46 -10.75
C ILE A 181 34.77 5.37 -11.82
N ILE A 182 33.81 4.43 -11.75
CA ILE A 182 33.70 3.36 -12.76
C ILE A 182 33.41 3.96 -14.14
N CYS A 183 32.45 4.88 -14.25
CA CYS A 183 32.11 5.52 -15.53
C CYS A 183 33.28 6.34 -16.11
N SER A 184 34.08 6.98 -15.26
CA SER A 184 35.28 7.73 -15.67
C SER A 184 36.32 6.84 -16.37
N ILE A 185 36.34 5.52 -16.13
CA ILE A 185 37.26 4.59 -16.81
C ILE A 185 37.06 4.62 -18.32
N ALA A 186 35.82 4.67 -18.82
CA ALA A 186 35.57 4.73 -20.26
C ALA A 186 36.02 6.06 -20.87
N TRP A 187 35.80 7.17 -20.17
CA TRP A 187 36.26 8.49 -20.61
C TRP A 187 37.79 8.59 -20.64
N ILE A 188 38.46 8.15 -19.57
CA ILE A 188 39.92 8.16 -19.48
C ILE A 188 40.51 7.21 -20.54
N GLY A 189 39.95 6.01 -20.69
CA GLY A 189 40.35 5.05 -21.72
C GLY A 189 40.21 5.65 -23.12
N GLY A 190 39.10 6.33 -23.40
CA GLY A 190 38.88 7.00 -24.68
C GLY A 190 39.91 8.09 -24.96
N LEU A 191 40.22 8.92 -23.96
CA LEU A 191 41.23 9.96 -24.09
C LEU A 191 42.64 9.37 -24.32
N LEU A 192 43.00 8.34 -23.55
CA LEU A 192 44.31 7.68 -23.69
C LEU A 192 44.46 7.03 -25.06
N GLN A 193 43.44 6.31 -25.53
CA GLN A 193 43.44 5.69 -26.86
C GLN A 193 43.64 6.75 -27.95
N THR A 194 42.93 7.88 -27.85
CA THR A 194 43.06 8.99 -28.78
C THR A 194 44.43 9.66 -28.74
N LEU A 195 45.03 9.80 -27.57
CA LEU A 195 46.38 10.35 -27.46
C LEU A 195 47.41 9.39 -28.06
N ILE A 196 47.26 8.08 -27.85
CA ILE A 196 48.16 7.04 -28.39
C ILE A 196 48.08 7.00 -29.93
N GLU A 197 46.88 6.96 -30.51
CA GLU A 197 46.73 6.85 -31.96
C GLU A 197 47.33 8.06 -32.70
N HIS A 198 47.21 9.27 -32.14
CA HIS A 198 47.79 10.49 -32.72
C HIS A 198 49.32 10.59 -32.55
N GLN A 199 49.96 9.67 -31.82
CA GLN A 199 51.44 9.52 -31.82
C GLN A 199 51.93 8.57 -32.91
N LEU A 200 51.04 7.81 -33.56
CA LEU A 200 51.42 6.85 -34.60
C LEU A 200 51.71 7.63 -35.89
N SER A 201 52.91 7.47 -36.43
CA SER A 201 53.40 8.24 -37.59
C SER A 201 52.60 8.02 -38.87
N TRP A 202 51.81 6.94 -38.93
CA TRP A 202 50.96 6.55 -40.05
C TRP A 202 49.48 6.91 -39.86
N PHE A 203 49.15 7.57 -38.75
CA PHE A 203 47.77 7.94 -38.44
C PHE A 203 47.32 9.12 -39.30
N GLU A 204 46.23 8.92 -40.04
CA GLU A 204 45.70 9.93 -40.97
C GLU A 204 44.59 10.76 -40.30
N ILE A 205 44.67 12.09 -40.45
CA ILE A 205 43.72 13.05 -39.86
C ILE A 205 42.53 13.22 -40.81
N LEU A 206 41.33 12.94 -40.32
CA LEU A 206 40.08 13.18 -41.04
C LEU A 206 39.51 14.56 -40.73
N TYR A 207 38.88 15.20 -41.72
CA TYR A 207 38.22 16.50 -41.59
C TYR A 207 36.90 16.53 -42.38
N TYR A 208 35.98 17.43 -42.02
CA TYR A 208 34.68 17.50 -42.70
C TYR A 208 34.79 18.19 -44.07
N ASP A 209 34.21 17.56 -45.10
CA ASP A 209 34.09 18.16 -46.43
C ASP A 209 32.61 18.29 -46.83
N PRO A 210 32.10 19.53 -47.03
CA PRO A 210 30.71 19.75 -47.41
C PRO A 210 30.34 19.10 -48.75
N LYS A 211 31.29 18.89 -49.67
CA LYS A 211 31.02 18.27 -50.98
C LYS A 211 30.84 16.75 -50.90
N GLN A 212 31.42 16.13 -49.88
CA GLN A 212 31.34 14.68 -49.65
C GLN A 212 30.23 14.31 -48.65
N TYR A 213 29.54 15.29 -48.06
CA TYR A 213 28.54 15.09 -47.00
C TYR A 213 29.07 14.30 -45.78
N SER A 214 30.38 14.28 -45.53
CA SER A 214 31.02 13.44 -44.49
C SER A 214 32.45 13.90 -44.17
N LEU A 215 33.11 13.18 -43.27
CA LEU A 215 34.55 13.23 -43.07
C LEU A 215 35.29 12.70 -44.31
N THR A 216 36.38 13.35 -44.67
CA THR A 216 37.31 12.96 -45.74
C THR A 216 38.75 13.06 -45.26
N GLY A 217 39.68 12.49 -46.02
CA GLY A 217 41.11 12.50 -45.76
C GLY A 217 41.86 11.79 -46.87
N ASP A 218 43.14 11.49 -46.65
CA ASP A 218 43.91 10.65 -47.55
C ASP A 218 43.50 9.18 -47.36
N TRP A 219 42.47 8.76 -48.09
CA TRP A 219 41.94 7.40 -48.03
C TRP A 219 42.94 6.33 -48.48
N VAL A 220 43.93 6.70 -49.29
CA VAL A 220 44.99 5.76 -49.72
C VAL A 220 45.87 5.46 -48.52
N ASN A 221 46.42 6.50 -47.88
CA ASN A 221 47.21 6.32 -46.66
C ASN A 221 46.41 5.71 -45.51
N TYR A 222 45.14 6.11 -45.35
CA TYR A 222 44.27 5.60 -44.30
C TYR A 222 44.14 4.06 -44.39
N ASN A 223 43.99 3.53 -45.60
CA ASN A 223 43.86 2.10 -45.85
C ASN A 223 45.22 1.38 -45.87
N GLU A 224 46.24 1.94 -46.51
CA GLU A 224 47.53 1.27 -46.74
C GLU A 224 48.49 1.36 -45.55
N LYS A 225 48.51 2.48 -44.83
CA LYS A 225 49.45 2.71 -43.72
C LYS A 225 48.94 2.21 -42.36
N GLY A 226 47.73 1.63 -42.32
CA GLY A 226 47.24 0.87 -41.17
C GLY A 226 46.19 1.58 -40.30
N THR A 227 45.79 2.82 -40.59
CA THR A 227 44.74 3.52 -39.82
C THR A 227 43.41 2.76 -39.87
N ALA A 228 42.99 2.29 -41.04
CA ALA A 228 41.81 1.44 -41.20
C ALA A 228 41.91 0.14 -40.38
N THR A 229 43.06 -0.53 -40.45
CA THR A 229 43.33 -1.78 -39.73
C THR A 229 43.29 -1.58 -38.22
N TYR A 230 43.82 -0.45 -37.74
CA TYR A 230 43.80 -0.07 -36.33
C TYR A 230 42.36 0.08 -35.82
N TYR A 231 41.55 0.91 -36.46
CA TYR A 231 40.15 1.07 -36.08
C TYR A 231 39.39 -0.25 -36.15
N MET A 232 39.63 -1.05 -37.18
CA MET A 232 39.01 -2.37 -37.31
C MET A 232 39.35 -3.24 -36.09
N ILE A 233 40.63 -3.45 -35.77
CA ILE A 233 41.05 -4.33 -34.67
C ILE A 233 40.48 -3.85 -33.33
N PHE A 234 40.65 -2.57 -33.00
CA PHE A 234 40.26 -2.04 -31.70
C PHE A 234 38.74 -1.91 -31.54
N ASN A 235 38.01 -1.55 -32.61
CA ASN A 235 36.54 -1.59 -32.57
C ASN A 235 36.05 -3.02 -32.39
N TRP A 236 36.58 -4.01 -33.13
CA TRP A 236 36.19 -5.42 -32.97
C TRP A 236 36.47 -5.93 -31.55
N ALA A 237 37.64 -5.63 -30.99
CA ALA A 237 37.99 -6.01 -29.63
C ALA A 237 37.01 -5.44 -28.60
N ALA A 238 36.64 -4.16 -28.74
CA ALA A 238 35.71 -3.51 -27.84
C ALA A 238 34.24 -3.95 -28.04
N ILE A 239 33.85 -4.29 -29.26
CA ILE A 239 32.50 -4.76 -29.62
C ILE A 239 32.23 -6.18 -29.09
N ILE A 240 33.24 -7.05 -29.05
CA ILE A 240 33.08 -8.44 -28.60
C ILE A 240 32.93 -8.52 -27.07
N LEU A 241 33.62 -7.65 -26.33
CA LEU A 241 33.71 -7.71 -24.87
C LEU A 241 32.36 -7.63 -24.11
N PRO A 242 31.34 -6.87 -24.54
CA PRO A 242 30.00 -6.87 -23.93
C PRO A 242 29.25 -8.21 -23.95
N PHE A 243 29.45 -9.04 -24.99
CA PHE A 243 28.61 -10.23 -25.23
C PHE A 243 28.74 -11.30 -24.13
N PRO A 244 29.94 -11.66 -23.63
CA PRO A 244 30.07 -12.56 -22.48
C PRO A 244 29.32 -12.06 -21.23
N PHE A 245 29.34 -10.76 -20.95
CA PHE A 245 28.61 -10.19 -19.80
C PHE A 245 27.10 -10.36 -19.96
N TYR A 246 26.55 -10.03 -21.13
CA TYR A 246 25.14 -10.20 -21.41
C TYR A 246 24.70 -11.67 -21.42
N GLY A 247 25.49 -12.55 -22.03
CA GLY A 247 25.24 -14.00 -22.05
C GLY A 247 25.19 -14.58 -20.65
N TYR A 248 26.15 -14.22 -19.79
CA TYR A 248 26.16 -14.67 -18.40
C TYR A 248 25.01 -14.04 -17.58
N ALA A 249 24.66 -12.78 -17.82
CA ALA A 249 23.51 -12.13 -17.19
C ALA A 249 22.20 -12.85 -17.54
N LEU A 250 21.99 -13.19 -18.81
CA LEU A 250 20.84 -13.98 -19.26
C LEU A 250 20.83 -15.37 -18.63
N TYR A 251 21.96 -16.07 -18.59
CA TYR A 251 22.08 -17.37 -17.93
C TYR A 251 21.65 -17.31 -16.45
N VAL A 252 22.15 -16.33 -15.69
CA VAL A 252 21.79 -16.15 -14.28
C VAL A 252 20.30 -15.82 -14.12
N LEU A 253 19.74 -14.98 -15.00
CA LEU A 253 18.31 -14.66 -15.01
C LEU A 253 17.44 -15.89 -15.28
N PHE A 254 17.74 -16.65 -16.33
CA PHE A 254 17.00 -17.86 -16.67
C PHE A 254 17.10 -18.91 -15.57
N LYS A 255 18.28 -19.11 -14.98
CA LYS A 255 18.48 -20.02 -13.84
C LYS A 255 17.62 -19.60 -12.62
N ARG A 256 17.50 -18.30 -12.35
CA ARG A 256 16.62 -17.78 -11.28
C ARG A 256 15.14 -17.95 -11.62
N GLN A 257 14.73 -17.69 -12.86
CA GLN A 257 13.35 -17.91 -13.32
C GLN A 257 12.95 -19.39 -13.27
N GLN A 258 13.83 -20.30 -13.69
CA GLN A 258 13.61 -21.74 -13.57
C GLN A 258 13.47 -22.17 -12.12
N ARG A 259 14.31 -21.66 -11.21
CA ARG A 259 14.20 -21.95 -9.77
C ARG A 259 12.88 -21.41 -9.18
N GLN A 260 12.44 -20.22 -9.60
CA GLN A 260 11.14 -19.67 -9.21
C GLN A 260 9.99 -20.51 -9.76
N TYR A 261 10.05 -20.93 -11.03
CA TYR A 261 9.04 -21.78 -11.65
C TYR A 261 8.94 -23.13 -10.93
N TYR A 262 10.08 -23.80 -10.69
CA TYR A 262 10.14 -25.07 -9.96
C TYR A 262 9.65 -24.93 -8.53
N ASN A 263 10.03 -23.87 -7.81
CA ASN A 263 9.50 -23.57 -6.49
C ASN A 263 7.99 -23.35 -6.55
N SER A 264 7.49 -22.57 -7.50
CA SER A 264 6.05 -22.32 -7.66
C SER A 264 5.27 -23.59 -7.99
N LEU A 265 5.85 -24.52 -8.77
CA LEU A 265 5.24 -25.81 -9.08
C LEU A 265 5.24 -26.72 -7.84
N LYS A 266 6.35 -26.75 -7.09
CA LYS A 266 6.47 -27.49 -5.83
C LYS A 266 5.52 -26.95 -4.75
N TYR A 267 5.29 -25.63 -4.71
CA TYR A 267 4.31 -24.97 -3.84
C TYR A 267 2.86 -25.19 -4.31
N ARG A 268 2.59 -25.34 -5.61
CA ARG A 268 1.24 -25.69 -6.11
C ARG A 268 0.84 -27.14 -5.85
N LEU A 269 1.81 -28.07 -5.79
CA LEU A 269 1.58 -29.50 -5.55
C LEU A 269 1.45 -29.86 -4.06
N ARG A 270 1.81 -28.96 -3.14
CA ARG A 270 1.55 -29.09 -1.70
C ARG A 270 0.41 -28.14 -1.34
N GLU A 271 -0.76 -28.70 -1.03
CA GLU A 271 -1.98 -27.96 -0.69
C GLU A 271 -1.77 -26.76 0.24
N ASN A 272 -2.55 -25.70 -0.01
CA ASN A 272 -2.91 -24.62 0.92
C ASN A 272 -1.78 -23.88 1.66
N SER A 273 -0.98 -23.07 0.96
CA SER A 273 -0.25 -21.96 1.59
C SER A 273 0.00 -20.81 0.61
N TYR A 274 -0.92 -19.84 0.59
CA TYR A 274 -0.68 -18.54 -0.03
C TYR A 274 -0.06 -17.61 1.02
N THR A 275 1.22 -17.24 0.91
CA THR A 275 1.79 -15.98 1.43
C THR A 275 3.29 -15.82 1.09
N SER A 276 3.65 -14.59 0.69
CA SER A 276 4.94 -13.89 0.92
C SER A 276 6.03 -13.71 -0.17
N ASP A 277 6.02 -14.38 -1.34
CA ASP A 277 7.14 -14.18 -2.31
C ASP A 277 6.98 -13.00 -3.31
N TYR A 278 5.87 -12.26 -3.25
CA TYR A 278 5.50 -11.27 -4.28
C TYR A 278 6.25 -9.92 -4.21
N THR A 279 6.87 -9.56 -3.09
CA THR A 279 7.52 -8.24 -2.92
C THR A 279 8.94 -8.18 -3.46
N VAL A 280 9.72 -9.27 -3.35
CA VAL A 280 11.07 -9.35 -3.95
C VAL A 280 11.01 -9.48 -5.48
N GLN A 281 9.93 -10.07 -5.99
CA GLN A 281 9.72 -10.33 -7.41
C GLN A 281 9.49 -9.05 -8.25
N ARG A 282 8.94 -7.98 -7.64
CA ARG A 282 8.56 -6.77 -8.39
C ARG A 282 9.74 -5.83 -8.68
N GLN A 283 10.70 -5.71 -7.75
CA GLN A 283 11.90 -4.88 -7.92
C GLN A 283 13.03 -5.57 -8.71
N LEU A 284 13.09 -6.90 -8.69
CA LEU A 284 13.97 -7.64 -9.63
C LEU A 284 13.56 -7.38 -11.09
N SER A 285 12.30 -7.00 -11.35
CA SER A 285 11.82 -6.78 -12.73
C SER A 285 12.37 -5.51 -13.38
N ILE A 286 12.65 -4.43 -12.65
CA ILE A 286 12.95 -3.13 -13.28
C ILE A 286 14.39 -3.09 -13.84
N GLU A 287 15.39 -3.41 -13.02
CA GLU A 287 16.80 -3.49 -13.48
C GLU A 287 16.98 -4.57 -14.54
N THR A 288 16.26 -5.69 -14.41
CA THR A 288 16.26 -6.78 -15.41
C THR A 288 15.61 -6.34 -16.72
N ARG A 289 14.58 -5.48 -16.69
CA ARG A 289 13.94 -4.95 -17.90
C ARG A 289 14.86 -4.00 -18.69
N LEU A 290 15.87 -3.42 -18.05
CA LEU A 290 16.89 -2.63 -18.75
C LEU A 290 17.93 -3.48 -19.48
N LEU A 291 18.01 -4.80 -19.20
CA LEU A 291 18.94 -5.69 -19.89
C LEU A 291 18.64 -5.79 -21.40
N ILE A 292 17.38 -6.00 -21.75
CA ILE A 292 16.92 -6.18 -23.14
C ILE A 292 17.27 -4.97 -24.03
N PRO A 293 16.93 -3.72 -23.69
CA PRO A 293 17.28 -2.57 -24.51
C PRO A 293 18.80 -2.39 -24.65
N CYS A 294 19.59 -2.71 -23.61
CA CYS A 294 21.07 -2.63 -23.71
C CYS A 294 21.63 -3.69 -24.68
N ILE A 295 21.08 -4.91 -24.67
CA ILE A 295 21.45 -5.97 -25.63
C ILE A 295 21.09 -5.55 -27.05
N ILE A 296 19.85 -5.09 -27.27
CA ILE A 296 19.39 -4.64 -28.60
C ILE A 296 20.29 -3.51 -29.11
N ASN A 297 20.60 -2.52 -28.26
CA ASN A 297 21.50 -1.44 -28.63
C ASN A 297 22.90 -1.95 -29.04
N THR A 298 23.46 -2.90 -28.28
CA THR A 298 24.76 -3.50 -28.59
C THR A 298 24.74 -4.22 -29.94
N ILE A 299 23.67 -4.96 -30.23
CA ILE A 299 23.49 -5.64 -31.53
C ILE A 299 23.39 -4.61 -32.67
N LEU A 300 22.57 -3.56 -32.49
CA LEU A 300 22.40 -2.51 -33.49
C LEU A 300 23.70 -1.76 -33.75
N PHE A 301 24.51 -1.52 -32.71
CA PHE A 301 25.84 -0.95 -32.85
C PHE A 301 26.74 -1.84 -33.73
N VAL A 302 26.78 -3.15 -33.50
CA VAL A 302 27.56 -4.10 -34.33
C VAL A 302 27.08 -4.06 -35.79
N VAL A 303 25.76 -4.10 -36.01
CA VAL A 303 25.18 -4.02 -37.36
C VAL A 303 25.56 -2.70 -38.03
N GLY A 304 25.50 -1.59 -37.28
CA GLY A 304 25.94 -0.28 -37.74
C GLY A 304 27.41 -0.25 -38.13
N GLN A 305 28.31 -0.88 -37.36
CA GLN A 305 29.74 -0.96 -37.70
C GLN A 305 30.01 -1.79 -38.95
N ILE A 306 29.30 -2.91 -39.12
CA ILE A 306 29.37 -3.73 -40.33
C ILE A 306 28.89 -2.90 -41.53
N ALA A 307 27.76 -2.20 -41.39
CA ALA A 307 27.23 -1.34 -42.45
C ALA A 307 28.21 -0.21 -42.82
N ILE A 308 28.79 0.47 -41.83
CA ILE A 308 29.81 1.51 -42.05
C ILE A 308 31.02 0.94 -42.79
N SER A 309 31.51 -0.24 -42.39
CA SER A 309 32.66 -0.89 -43.05
C SER A 309 32.37 -1.34 -44.49
N ILE A 310 31.10 -1.65 -44.81
CA ILE A 310 30.68 -1.97 -46.18
C ILE A 310 30.56 -0.67 -47.00
N CYS A 311 29.87 0.34 -46.45
CA CYS A 311 29.66 1.61 -47.11
C CYS A 311 30.97 2.38 -47.34
N SER A 312 31.95 2.26 -46.45
CA SER A 312 33.24 2.96 -46.57
C SER A 312 34.10 2.46 -47.75
N LYS A 313 33.79 1.30 -48.33
CA LYS A 313 34.46 0.79 -49.53
C LYS A 313 33.94 1.40 -50.82
N THR A 314 32.84 2.14 -50.75
CA THR A 314 32.12 2.65 -51.90
C THR A 314 32.17 4.17 -51.89
N THR A 315 32.60 4.77 -53.00
CA THR A 315 32.76 6.23 -53.10
C THR A 315 31.49 6.91 -53.58
N GLY A 316 31.09 8.00 -52.93
CA GLY A 316 30.02 8.88 -53.40
C GLY A 316 29.38 9.68 -52.27
N LYS A 317 29.00 10.94 -52.53
CA LYS A 317 28.45 11.87 -51.52
C LYS A 317 27.25 11.28 -50.75
N TRP A 318 26.37 10.53 -51.42
CA TRP A 318 25.21 9.90 -50.78
C TRP A 318 25.57 8.68 -49.92
N ILE A 319 26.63 7.95 -50.27
CA ILE A 319 27.12 6.82 -49.47
C ILE A 319 27.78 7.37 -48.21
N SER A 320 28.60 8.39 -48.36
CA SER A 320 29.21 9.15 -47.28
C SER A 320 28.17 9.77 -46.35
N TRP A 321 27.11 10.37 -46.89
CA TRP A 321 25.96 10.84 -46.11
C TRP A 321 25.25 9.69 -45.38
N THR A 322 25.06 8.54 -46.04
CA THR A 322 24.47 7.34 -45.42
C THR A 322 25.30 6.89 -44.22
N VAL A 323 26.64 6.95 -44.30
CA VAL A 323 27.53 6.67 -43.17
C VAL A 323 27.27 7.62 -42.01
N MET A 324 27.12 8.93 -42.25
CA MET A 324 26.77 9.91 -41.20
C MET A 324 25.39 9.65 -40.58
N VAL A 325 24.41 9.27 -41.40
CA VAL A 325 23.07 8.87 -40.93
C VAL A 325 23.16 7.61 -40.05
N ILE A 326 23.96 6.61 -40.42
CA ILE A 326 24.16 5.39 -39.61
C ILE A 326 24.80 5.75 -38.26
N PHE A 327 25.84 6.59 -38.23
CA PHE A 327 26.44 7.06 -36.98
C PHE A 327 25.44 7.80 -36.09
N THR A 328 24.65 8.71 -36.68
CA THR A 328 23.61 9.46 -35.96
C THR A 328 22.53 8.52 -35.43
N THR A 329 22.12 7.53 -36.23
CA THR A 329 21.10 6.54 -35.86
C THR A 329 21.56 5.67 -34.69
N ASN A 330 22.80 5.20 -34.70
CA ASN A 330 23.36 4.40 -33.60
C ASN A 330 23.28 5.13 -32.25
N SER A 331 23.48 6.45 -32.24
CA SER A 331 23.35 7.26 -31.03
C SER A 331 21.88 7.53 -30.69
N PHE A 332 21.05 7.80 -31.70
CA PHE A 332 19.62 8.15 -31.58
C PHE A 332 18.74 7.02 -31.02
N VAL A 333 19.06 5.75 -31.30
CA VAL A 333 18.19 4.60 -31.00
C VAL A 333 17.99 4.36 -29.50
N ASN A 334 19.00 4.62 -28.68
CA ASN A 334 18.98 4.36 -27.24
C ASN A 334 17.80 4.98 -26.47
N PRO A 335 17.53 6.29 -26.55
CA PRO A 335 16.40 6.89 -25.85
C PRO A 335 15.06 6.34 -26.33
N VAL A 336 14.95 5.95 -27.61
CA VAL A 336 13.77 5.24 -28.15
C VAL A 336 13.62 3.88 -27.48
N LEU A 337 14.69 3.07 -27.40
CA LEU A 337 14.68 1.79 -26.71
C LEU A 337 14.32 1.95 -25.23
N TYR A 338 14.83 2.97 -24.56
CA TYR A 338 14.48 3.25 -23.17
C TYR A 338 12.99 3.58 -23.02
N LEU A 339 12.40 4.36 -23.91
CA LEU A 339 10.96 4.64 -23.91
C LEU A 339 10.11 3.40 -24.24
N CYS A 340 10.54 2.56 -25.18
CA CYS A 340 9.82 1.34 -25.55
C CYS A 340 9.81 0.31 -24.42
N PHE A 341 10.97 0.05 -23.80
CA PHE A 341 11.16 -1.05 -22.86
C PHE A 341 11.06 -0.63 -21.38
N SER A 342 11.23 0.66 -21.04
CA SER A 342 11.09 1.14 -19.66
C SER A 342 9.72 1.77 -19.41
N SER A 343 8.81 0.98 -18.85
CA SER A 343 7.52 1.49 -18.35
C SER A 343 7.67 2.58 -17.30
N VAL A 344 8.82 2.60 -16.62
CA VAL A 344 9.14 3.54 -15.55
C VAL A 344 9.44 4.92 -16.13
N ILE A 345 10.30 4.99 -17.15
CA ILE A 345 10.61 6.24 -17.86
C ILE A 345 9.34 6.79 -18.53
N ARG A 346 8.56 5.93 -19.20
CA ARG A 346 7.27 6.35 -19.77
C ARG A 346 6.32 6.92 -18.72
N ARG A 347 6.13 6.23 -17.60
CA ARG A 347 5.25 6.73 -16.53
C ARG A 347 5.73 8.10 -16.07
N TYR A 348 7.02 8.24 -15.76
CA TYR A 348 7.57 9.52 -15.33
C TYR A 348 7.29 10.65 -16.34
N LEU A 349 7.52 10.41 -17.63
CA LEU A 349 7.32 11.43 -18.67
C LEU A 349 5.85 11.74 -18.94
N PHE A 350 4.98 10.73 -18.95
CA PHE A 350 3.55 10.91 -19.22
C PHE A 350 2.72 11.33 -17.99
N THR A 351 3.27 11.22 -16.77
CA THR A 351 2.60 11.66 -15.53
C THR A 351 3.11 12.99 -15.00
N ASN A 352 3.55 13.89 -15.89
CA ASN A 352 3.73 15.31 -15.59
C ASN A 352 2.38 16.01 -15.30
N CYS A 353 1.82 15.69 -14.14
CA CYS A 353 0.94 16.52 -13.34
C CYS A 353 1.24 16.17 -11.87
N GLU A 354 1.86 17.14 -11.20
CA GLU A 354 2.65 17.13 -9.95
C GLU A 354 1.97 16.58 -8.68
N LYS A 355 0.89 15.80 -8.79
CA LYS A 355 0.05 15.39 -7.65
C LYS A 355 -0.20 13.89 -7.48
N GLN A 356 0.21 13.01 -8.40
CA GLN A 356 -0.16 11.58 -8.34
C GLN A 356 0.99 10.57 -8.14
N LEU A 357 2.26 10.94 -8.31
CA LEU A 357 3.38 9.99 -8.16
C LEU A 357 3.62 9.54 -6.70
N ASN A 358 3.16 10.32 -5.71
CA ASN A 358 3.18 9.95 -4.28
C ASN A 358 2.25 8.78 -3.90
N THR A 359 1.44 8.27 -4.83
CA THR A 359 0.46 7.19 -4.59
C THR A 359 0.91 5.82 -5.09
N SER A 360 2.05 5.70 -5.78
CA SER A 360 2.54 4.38 -6.19
C SER A 360 3.28 3.70 -5.03
N SER A 361 2.80 2.51 -4.65
CA SER A 361 3.34 1.69 -3.56
C SER A 361 4.81 1.25 -3.73
N ILE A 362 5.42 1.56 -4.87
CA ILE A 362 6.79 1.21 -5.23
C ILE A 362 7.78 2.31 -4.80
N TYR A 363 7.34 3.57 -4.76
CA TYR A 363 8.19 4.72 -4.39
C TYR A 363 8.24 4.95 -2.86
N ARG A 364 7.16 4.66 -2.14
CA ARG A 364 7.10 4.82 -0.66
C ARG A 364 8.01 3.86 0.10
N ASP A 365 8.30 2.67 -0.44
CA ASP A 365 9.16 1.67 0.21
C ASP A 365 10.68 1.98 0.07
N PHE A 366 11.08 2.90 -0.81
CA PHE A 366 12.51 3.19 -1.11
C PHE A 366 13.00 4.54 -0.55
N ASP A 367 12.15 5.58 -0.52
CA ASP A 367 12.49 6.89 0.07
C ASP A 367 12.89 6.80 1.55
N PHE A 368 12.38 5.80 2.28
CA PHE A 368 12.70 5.58 3.69
C PHE A 368 13.95 4.73 3.92
N ARG A 369 14.45 4.02 2.90
CA ARG A 369 15.67 3.18 3.00
C ARG A 369 16.94 3.90 2.56
N SER A 370 16.85 4.96 1.75
CA SER A 370 18.00 5.78 1.34
C SER A 370 18.21 7.04 2.19
N SER A 371 17.24 7.39 3.03
CA SER A 371 17.38 8.39 4.07
C SER A 371 17.77 7.68 5.37
N SER A 372 19.06 7.37 5.52
CA SER A 372 19.66 7.11 6.84
C SER A 372 19.69 8.37 7.75
N GLN A 373 18.97 9.42 7.34
CA GLN A 373 18.48 10.57 8.10
C GLN A 373 17.02 10.91 7.68
N ALA A 374 16.15 9.89 7.52
CA ALA A 374 14.71 10.13 7.40
C ALA A 374 14.27 10.73 8.73
N THR A 375 13.87 12.00 8.72
CA THR A 375 13.34 12.72 9.87
C THR A 375 12.32 11.84 10.59
N TYR A 376 12.69 11.34 11.77
CA TYR A 376 11.89 10.55 12.69
C TYR A 376 10.73 11.39 13.28
N ASP A 377 10.14 12.32 12.51
CA ASP A 377 9.22 13.34 13.00
C ASP A 377 7.75 12.98 12.77
N LYS A 378 7.49 11.89 12.04
CA LYS A 378 6.14 11.45 11.65
C LYS A 378 5.73 10.16 12.33
N TYR A 379 4.43 9.93 12.48
CA TYR A 379 3.89 8.63 12.85
C TYR A 379 3.92 7.69 11.63
N ILE A 380 4.39 6.46 11.83
CA ILE A 380 4.46 5.44 10.77
C ILE A 380 3.78 4.15 11.22
N ILE A 381 3.29 3.34 10.27
CA ILE A 381 2.84 1.97 10.54
C ILE A 381 3.80 1.01 9.85
N VAL A 382 4.34 0.07 10.62
CA VAL A 382 5.26 -0.97 10.14
C VAL A 382 4.56 -2.32 10.21
N GLN A 383 4.64 -3.09 9.13
CA GLN A 383 4.24 -4.48 9.05
C GLN A 383 5.45 -5.39 9.22
N LEU A 384 5.32 -6.36 10.10
CA LEU A 384 6.27 -7.42 10.38
C LEU A 384 5.64 -8.77 10.00
N ILE A 385 6.49 -9.75 9.70
CA ILE A 385 6.06 -11.14 9.48
C ILE A 385 6.99 -12.05 10.30
N PRO A 386 6.51 -12.65 11.41
CA PRO A 386 7.30 -13.64 12.14
C PRO A 386 7.39 -14.93 11.32
N ASN A 387 8.61 -15.36 11.02
CA ASN A 387 8.87 -16.53 10.18
C ASN A 387 9.06 -17.84 10.99
N ASN A 388 9.16 -17.74 12.31
CA ASN A 388 9.32 -18.88 13.22
C ASN A 388 8.69 -18.61 14.60
N LEU A 389 8.59 -19.66 15.42
CA LEU A 389 7.95 -19.60 16.74
C LEU A 389 8.67 -18.65 17.71
N THR A 390 10.01 -18.58 17.66
CA THR A 390 10.79 -17.69 18.52
C THR A 390 10.45 -16.22 18.24
N GLN A 391 10.42 -15.82 16.97
CA GLN A 391 10.03 -14.48 16.55
C GLN A 391 8.59 -14.14 16.96
N LEU A 392 7.67 -15.09 16.80
CA LEU A 392 6.27 -14.91 17.21
C LEU A 392 6.16 -14.70 18.73
N ASN A 393 6.84 -15.51 19.53
CA ASN A 393 6.83 -15.39 21.00
C ASN A 393 7.45 -14.06 21.47
N GLU A 394 8.54 -13.61 20.83
CA GLU A 394 9.13 -12.31 21.13
C GLU A 394 8.19 -11.14 20.77
N LEU A 395 7.51 -11.21 19.62
CA LEU A 395 6.48 -10.23 19.26
C LEU A 395 5.31 -10.23 20.25
N ASN A 396 4.87 -11.40 20.71
CA ASN A 396 3.85 -11.51 21.78
C ASN A 396 4.32 -10.83 23.07
N ASN A 397 5.57 -11.07 23.50
CA ASN A 397 6.18 -10.42 24.67
C ASN A 397 6.27 -8.89 24.54
N ILE A 398 6.40 -8.37 23.30
CA ILE A 398 6.40 -6.94 23.00
C ILE A 398 4.97 -6.39 23.02
N TYR A 399 4.03 -7.09 22.40
CA TYR A 399 2.60 -6.74 22.40
C TYR A 399 2.04 -6.64 23.82
N GLU A 400 2.30 -7.65 24.66
CA GLU A 400 1.84 -7.68 26.05
C GLU A 400 2.44 -6.56 26.91
N SER A 401 3.64 -6.07 26.55
CA SER A 401 4.32 -4.99 27.28
C SER A 401 3.65 -3.62 27.17
N GLY A 402 2.72 -3.43 26.22
CA GLY A 402 1.98 -2.17 26.03
C GLY A 402 2.81 -0.98 25.50
N ASN A 403 4.10 -1.16 25.21
CA ASN A 403 4.98 -0.07 24.78
C ASN A 403 4.74 0.43 23.34
N PHE A 404 4.01 -0.34 22.54
CA PHE A 404 3.72 -0.01 21.13
C PHE A 404 2.25 -0.32 20.82
N ASP A 405 1.64 0.46 19.93
CA ASP A 405 0.24 0.24 19.52
C ASP A 405 0.18 -0.75 18.35
N PHE A 406 -0.26 -1.98 18.64
CA PHE A 406 -0.46 -3.01 17.64
C PHE A 406 -1.86 -2.92 17.04
N TRP A 407 -1.91 -2.77 15.72
CA TRP A 407 -3.13 -2.86 14.93
C TRP A 407 -3.49 -4.28 14.54
N LYS A 408 -2.47 -5.13 14.35
CA LYS A 408 -2.62 -6.59 14.21
C LYS A 408 -1.74 -7.24 15.26
N SER A 409 -2.35 -7.97 16.17
CA SER A 409 -1.61 -8.72 17.16
C SER A 409 -0.84 -9.88 16.50
N PRO A 410 0.31 -10.28 17.06
CA PRO A 410 1.02 -11.48 16.65
C PRO A 410 0.18 -12.74 16.95
N THR A 411 -0.46 -13.30 15.92
CA THR A 411 -1.36 -14.46 16.08
C THR A 411 -0.70 -15.80 15.72
N GLN A 412 -0.07 -15.86 14.54
CA GLN A 412 0.54 -17.08 14.00
C GLN A 412 1.77 -16.76 13.15
N ILE A 413 2.59 -17.80 12.90
CA ILE A 413 3.73 -17.72 11.99
C ILE A 413 3.24 -17.38 10.58
N ASN A 414 3.98 -16.53 9.87
CA ASN A 414 3.68 -16.00 8.53
C ASN A 414 2.43 -15.11 8.41
N ALA A 415 1.80 -14.72 9.52
CA ALA A 415 0.73 -13.71 9.51
C ALA A 415 1.31 -12.29 9.68
N PRO A 416 0.74 -11.27 9.01
CA PRO A 416 1.17 -9.88 9.19
C PRO A 416 0.88 -9.38 10.61
N VAL A 417 1.82 -8.61 11.15
CA VAL A 417 1.74 -7.90 12.43
C VAL A 417 2.00 -6.43 12.16
N ASP A 418 1.00 -5.58 12.36
CA ASP A 418 1.06 -4.15 12.01
C ASP A 418 1.17 -3.34 13.30
N VAL A 419 2.18 -2.47 13.39
CA VAL A 419 2.52 -1.68 14.58
C VAL A 419 2.63 -0.20 14.24
N LEU A 420 1.88 0.64 14.95
CA LEU A 420 1.99 2.10 14.90
C LEU A 420 3.19 2.55 15.74
N LEU A 421 4.12 3.26 15.10
CA LEU A 421 5.31 3.80 15.73
C LEU A 421 5.25 5.33 15.74
N THR A 422 5.46 5.89 16.93
CA THR A 422 5.62 7.32 17.12
C THR A 422 7.01 7.78 16.68
N PRO A 423 7.19 9.07 16.35
CA PRO A 423 8.49 9.70 16.20
C PRO A 423 9.57 9.22 17.18
N LYS A 424 9.21 9.19 18.47
CA LYS A 424 10.11 8.85 19.58
C LYS A 424 10.41 7.36 19.69
N THR A 425 9.46 6.50 19.33
CA THR A 425 9.57 5.05 19.51
C THR A 425 10.19 4.32 18.32
N GLN A 426 10.26 4.97 17.15
CA GLN A 426 10.81 4.36 15.93
C GLN A 426 12.23 3.83 16.12
N ILE A 427 13.17 4.64 16.64
CA ILE A 427 14.57 4.20 16.79
C ILE A 427 14.66 2.94 17.66
N HIS A 428 13.99 2.95 18.82
CA HIS A 428 14.01 1.83 19.75
C HIS A 428 13.37 0.57 19.15
N PHE A 429 12.21 0.72 18.49
CA PHE A 429 11.54 -0.41 17.84
C PHE A 429 12.39 -1.00 16.72
N MET A 430 12.94 -0.16 15.84
CA MET A 430 13.75 -0.59 14.70
C MET A 430 15.00 -1.36 15.12
N HIS A 431 15.61 -0.98 16.25
CA HIS A 431 16.69 -1.74 16.86
C HIS A 431 16.23 -3.13 17.35
N LEU A 432 15.05 -3.21 17.97
CA LEU A 432 14.47 -4.46 18.46
C LEU A 432 14.17 -5.46 17.34
N ILE A 433 13.52 -5.02 16.26
CA ILE A 433 13.26 -5.86 15.07
C ILE A 433 14.56 -6.29 14.37
N SER A 434 15.57 -5.41 14.29
CA SER A 434 16.89 -5.79 13.77
C SER A 434 17.55 -6.88 14.61
N LYS A 435 17.47 -6.80 15.95
CA LYS A 435 18.02 -7.82 16.87
C LYS A 435 17.32 -9.17 16.72
N LEU A 436 16.01 -9.16 16.45
CA LEU A 436 15.19 -10.37 16.24
C LEU A 436 15.33 -10.97 14.82
N GLY A 437 16.05 -10.29 13.91
CA GLY A 437 16.16 -10.72 12.51
C GLY A 437 14.81 -10.74 11.79
N LEU A 438 13.91 -9.82 12.15
CA LEU A 438 12.57 -9.72 11.57
C LEU A 438 12.59 -8.83 10.33
N ASP A 439 12.06 -9.34 9.22
CA ASP A 439 11.78 -8.53 8.05
C ASP A 439 10.59 -7.61 8.32
N TYR A 440 10.69 -6.37 7.83
CA TYR A 440 9.65 -5.37 7.99
C TYR A 440 9.41 -4.57 6.71
N LYS A 441 8.19 -4.03 6.61
CA LYS A 441 7.73 -3.12 5.57
C LYS A 441 7.04 -1.92 6.20
N ILE A 442 7.29 -0.71 5.71
CA ILE A 442 6.52 0.47 6.14
C ILE A 442 5.24 0.52 5.32
N LEU A 443 4.09 0.26 5.95
CA LEU A 443 2.79 0.32 5.29
C LEU A 443 2.33 1.76 5.06
N VAL A 444 2.51 2.60 6.09
CA VAL A 444 2.10 4.01 6.07
C VAL A 444 3.26 4.84 6.61
N SER A 445 3.82 5.70 5.76
CA SER A 445 4.96 6.57 6.08
C SER A 445 4.56 7.90 6.75
N ASP A 446 3.28 8.24 6.71
CA ASP A 446 2.70 9.41 7.36
C ASP A 446 1.24 9.11 7.71
N VAL A 447 1.00 8.72 8.96
CA VAL A 447 -0.33 8.32 9.43
C VAL A 447 -1.27 9.52 9.50
N VAL A 448 -0.76 10.72 9.75
CA VAL A 448 -1.58 11.95 9.80
C VAL A 448 -2.12 12.28 8.42
N ASP A 449 -1.25 12.28 7.40
CA ASP A 449 -1.68 12.45 5.99
C ASP A 449 -2.66 11.35 5.56
N PHE A 450 -2.48 10.12 6.06
CA PHE A 450 -3.38 9.01 5.75
C PHE A 450 -4.77 9.20 6.36
N ILE A 451 -4.87 9.62 7.63
CA ILE A 451 -6.15 9.98 8.28
C ILE A 451 -6.78 11.16 7.55
N ASP A 452 -6.04 12.24 7.29
CA ASP A 452 -6.55 13.44 6.64
C ASP A 452 -7.20 13.10 5.27
N LYS A 453 -6.53 12.29 4.45
CA LYS A 453 -7.04 11.90 3.11
C LYS A 453 -8.26 10.99 3.16
N LYS A 454 -8.32 10.07 4.13
CA LYS A 454 -9.36 9.04 4.18
C LYS A 454 -10.57 9.44 5.00
N GLU A 455 -10.37 10.22 6.05
CA GLU A 455 -11.40 10.58 7.02
C GLU A 455 -11.76 12.06 6.99
N ILE A 456 -10.84 13.01 6.73
CA ILE A 456 -11.13 14.45 6.88
C ILE A 456 -11.44 15.16 5.54
N GLN A 457 -10.51 15.15 4.58
CA GLN A 457 -10.59 15.94 3.34
C GLN A 457 -11.77 15.54 2.45
N ILE A 458 -12.24 14.29 2.51
CA ILE A 458 -13.46 13.90 1.80
C ILE A 458 -14.70 14.63 2.37
N GLY A 459 -14.69 14.96 3.66
CA GLY A 459 -15.73 15.76 4.32
C GLY A 459 -15.72 17.22 3.87
N GLU A 460 -14.55 17.85 3.78
CA GLU A 460 -14.40 19.26 3.37
C GLU A 460 -14.58 19.47 1.87
N ASN A 461 -13.98 18.60 1.03
CA ASN A 461 -14.19 18.64 -0.40
C ASN A 461 -15.65 18.36 -0.76
N ARG A 462 -16.37 17.53 0.01
CA ARG A 462 -17.83 17.43 -0.12
C ARG A 462 -18.53 18.72 0.30
N LYS A 463 -18.12 19.44 1.34
CA LYS A 463 -18.73 20.77 1.64
C LYS A 463 -18.59 21.76 0.48
N HIS A 464 -17.50 21.70 -0.29
CA HIS A 464 -17.34 22.50 -1.52
C HIS A 464 -18.05 21.90 -2.76
N PHE A 465 -18.07 20.57 -2.92
CA PHE A 465 -18.78 19.89 -4.02
C PHE A 465 -20.30 19.82 -3.83
N ILE A 466 -20.82 19.92 -2.61
CA ILE A 466 -22.26 19.98 -2.31
C ILE A 466 -22.89 21.27 -2.84
N ARG A 467 -22.09 22.31 -3.12
CA ARG A 467 -22.55 23.51 -3.85
C ARG A 467 -22.82 23.26 -5.34
N ASN A 468 -22.28 22.18 -5.91
CA ASN A 468 -22.47 21.75 -7.30
C ASN A 468 -23.09 20.34 -7.33
N ASN A 469 -24.42 20.30 -7.29
CA ASN A 469 -25.28 19.12 -7.48
C ASN A 469 -24.74 18.15 -8.55
N ASN A 470 -24.15 16.99 -8.18
CA ASN A 470 -24.09 15.77 -9.04
C ASN A 470 -23.41 14.51 -8.42
N PHE A 471 -22.85 14.54 -7.20
CA PHE A 471 -22.20 13.35 -6.59
C PHE A 471 -22.66 13.03 -5.15
N ILE A 472 -23.92 13.28 -4.83
CA ILE A 472 -24.55 12.67 -3.65
C ILE A 472 -24.82 11.21 -4.01
N ARG A 473 -24.34 10.25 -3.22
CA ARG A 473 -24.71 8.86 -3.47
C ARG A 473 -26.23 8.74 -3.39
N LYS A 474 -26.86 7.99 -4.31
CA LYS A 474 -28.32 7.81 -4.30
C LYS A 474 -28.86 7.30 -2.95
N ASP A 475 -28.04 6.61 -2.16
CA ASP A 475 -28.37 6.14 -0.81
C ASP A 475 -28.22 7.24 0.28
N ASP A 476 -27.36 8.24 0.09
CA ASP A 476 -27.30 9.46 0.91
C ASP A 476 -28.44 10.44 0.55
N SER A 477 -28.93 10.44 -0.70
CA SER A 477 -30.00 11.35 -1.16
C SER A 477 -31.41 10.99 -0.69
N ALA A 478 -31.59 9.82 -0.05
CA ALA A 478 -32.86 9.42 0.57
C ALA A 478 -33.07 10.04 1.97
N PHE A 479 -32.21 10.96 2.40
CA PHE A 479 -32.28 11.58 3.73
C PHE A 479 -33.27 12.75 3.81
N ASP A 480 -34.53 12.35 3.90
CA ASP A 480 -35.68 13.20 4.26
C ASP A 480 -36.22 12.75 5.64
N SER A 481 -36.48 13.73 6.51
CA SER A 481 -37.14 13.74 7.83
C SER A 481 -36.38 13.64 9.18
N LEU A 482 -35.22 12.97 9.37
CA LEU A 482 -34.63 12.81 10.74
C LEU A 482 -33.16 13.24 10.96
N GLY A 483 -32.42 13.59 9.90
CA GLY A 483 -31.22 14.45 9.98
C GLY A 483 -29.84 13.82 10.26
N LEU A 484 -29.63 12.50 10.19
CA LEU A 484 -28.30 11.89 10.41
C LEU A 484 -27.76 11.17 9.15
N LYS A 485 -26.70 11.68 8.50
CA LYS A 485 -26.21 11.16 7.20
C LYS A 485 -25.49 9.81 7.32
N MET A 486 -25.97 8.74 6.70
CA MET A 486 -25.35 7.41 6.83
C MET A 486 -23.98 7.27 6.12
N GLY A 487 -23.57 8.20 5.26
CA GLY A 487 -22.23 8.21 4.66
C GLY A 487 -21.12 8.83 5.52
N ASP A 488 -21.33 9.07 6.83
CA ASP A 488 -20.37 9.76 7.71
C ASP A 488 -20.25 9.14 9.11
N TYR A 489 -19.17 9.47 9.83
CA TYR A 489 -18.95 9.13 11.24
C TYR A 489 -19.41 10.29 12.15
N HIS A 490 -20.47 10.08 12.92
CA HIS A 490 -21.07 11.10 13.80
C HIS A 490 -20.49 11.07 15.21
N ASN A 491 -20.45 12.22 15.90
CA ASN A 491 -20.09 12.24 17.33
C ASN A 491 -21.22 11.63 18.18
N TYR A 492 -20.93 11.36 19.45
CA TYR A 492 -21.88 10.78 20.40
C TYR A 492 -23.17 11.60 20.53
N ASP A 493 -23.07 12.94 20.66
CA ASP A 493 -24.22 13.82 20.86
C ASP A 493 -25.17 13.82 19.65
N ASP A 494 -24.64 13.83 18.42
CA ASP A 494 -25.41 13.75 17.19
C ASP A 494 -26.21 12.44 17.10
N VAL A 495 -25.59 11.32 17.50
CA VAL A 495 -26.23 10.00 17.53
C VAL A 495 -27.33 9.96 18.59
N VAL A 496 -27.07 10.45 19.81
CA VAL A 496 -28.08 10.51 20.88
C VAL A 496 -29.25 11.40 20.50
N ASN A 497 -28.99 12.59 19.98
CA ASN A 497 -30.02 13.53 19.53
C ASN A 497 -30.85 12.93 18.38
N TRP A 498 -30.21 12.20 17.46
CA TRP A 498 -30.90 11.48 16.40
C TRP A 498 -31.79 10.35 16.93
N MET A 499 -31.32 9.53 17.87
CA MET A 499 -32.14 8.49 18.51
C MET A 499 -33.36 9.10 19.22
N LYS A 500 -33.19 10.21 19.94
CA LYS A 500 -34.31 10.94 20.58
C LYS A 500 -35.32 11.47 19.56
N ARG A 501 -34.87 11.92 18.37
CA ARG A 501 -35.78 12.32 17.27
C ARG A 501 -36.52 11.12 16.69
N ILE A 502 -35.87 9.96 16.57
CA ILE A 502 -36.53 8.70 16.16
C ILE A 502 -37.64 8.35 17.16
N GLU A 503 -37.35 8.31 18.46
CA GLU A 503 -38.34 8.02 19.50
C GLU A 503 -39.53 8.98 19.41
N LYS A 504 -39.29 10.28 19.24
CA LYS A 504 -40.37 11.27 19.08
C LYS A 504 -41.25 10.98 17.86
N LYS A 505 -40.66 10.54 16.74
CA LYS A 505 -41.40 10.27 15.50
C LYS A 505 -42.12 8.91 15.51
N PHE A 506 -41.55 7.92 16.17
CA PHE A 506 -42.00 6.52 16.14
C PHE A 506 -42.25 5.97 17.56
N SER A 507 -42.86 6.79 18.42
CA SER A 507 -43.03 6.53 19.86
C SER A 507 -43.91 5.30 20.16
N ASN A 508 -44.65 4.79 19.19
CA ASN A 508 -45.49 3.60 19.30
C ASN A 508 -44.68 2.29 19.31
N PHE A 509 -43.48 2.26 18.73
CA PHE A 509 -42.63 1.06 18.68
C PHE A 509 -41.14 1.31 18.96
N VAL A 510 -40.75 2.55 19.32
CA VAL A 510 -39.38 2.91 19.67
C VAL A 510 -39.33 3.53 21.07
N LYS A 511 -38.33 3.13 21.87
CA LYS A 511 -37.97 3.79 23.14
C LYS A 511 -36.47 3.93 23.29
N VAL A 512 -36.00 5.11 23.68
CA VAL A 512 -34.59 5.39 23.99
C VAL A 512 -34.42 5.42 25.50
N PHE A 513 -33.35 4.79 26.00
CA PHE A 513 -33.09 4.69 27.42
C PHE A 513 -31.60 4.56 27.70
N SER A 514 -31.18 4.94 28.90
CA SER A 514 -29.81 4.75 29.38
C SER A 514 -29.74 3.53 30.29
N ILE A 515 -28.67 2.72 30.17
CA ILE A 515 -28.41 1.57 31.08
C ILE A 515 -27.47 1.92 32.24
N GLY A 516 -26.90 3.13 32.25
CA GLY A 516 -25.92 3.56 33.23
C GLY A 516 -25.10 4.74 32.72
N LYS A 517 -24.00 5.04 33.40
CA LYS A 517 -23.08 6.11 33.01
C LYS A 517 -21.70 5.55 32.73
N SER A 518 -20.97 6.19 31.83
CA SER A 518 -19.54 5.98 31.61
C SER A 518 -18.72 6.60 32.75
N PHE A 519 -17.41 6.37 32.72
CA PHE A 519 -16.50 6.90 33.75
C PHE A 519 -16.50 8.44 33.84
N GLU A 520 -16.57 9.15 32.71
CA GLU A 520 -16.64 10.61 32.63
C GLU A 520 -18.08 11.14 32.72
N GLY A 521 -19.07 10.28 33.02
CA GLY A 521 -20.44 10.67 33.38
C GLY A 521 -21.44 10.76 32.22
N ARG A 522 -21.04 10.38 30.98
CA ARG A 522 -21.96 10.30 29.84
C ARG A 522 -22.91 9.12 30.00
N ASP A 523 -24.17 9.31 29.63
CA ASP A 523 -25.14 8.20 29.63
C ASP A 523 -24.78 7.13 28.58
N ILE A 524 -25.05 5.87 28.88
CA ILE A 524 -24.89 4.79 27.90
C ILE A 524 -26.26 4.52 27.29
N TYR A 525 -26.59 5.27 26.23
CA TYR A 525 -27.89 5.16 25.55
C TYR A 525 -27.97 3.94 24.64
N GLY A 526 -29.11 3.26 24.72
CA GLY A 526 -29.58 2.30 23.72
C GLY A 526 -30.97 2.66 23.23
N ILE A 527 -31.38 2.00 22.15
CA ILE A 527 -32.71 2.11 21.57
C ILE A 527 -33.36 0.73 21.55
N MET A 528 -34.57 0.62 22.07
CA MET A 528 -35.41 -0.57 21.97
C MET A 528 -36.44 -0.35 20.88
N ILE A 529 -36.52 -1.28 19.94
CA ILE A 529 -37.45 -1.26 18.82
C ILE A 529 -38.29 -2.53 18.87
N GLY A 530 -39.60 -2.38 18.97
CA GLY A 530 -40.53 -3.50 19.14
C GLY A 530 -41.96 -3.00 19.24
N ASN A 531 -42.92 -3.69 18.63
CA ASN A 531 -44.32 -3.43 18.91
C ASN A 531 -44.63 -3.86 20.37
N SER A 532 -45.49 -3.12 21.06
CA SER A 532 -45.83 -3.37 22.48
C SER A 532 -44.62 -3.44 23.40
N LEU A 533 -43.83 -2.37 23.47
CA LEU A 533 -42.57 -2.29 24.24
C LEU A 533 -42.69 -2.67 25.74
N ASN A 534 -43.88 -2.51 26.33
CA ASN A 534 -44.16 -2.87 27.72
C ASN A 534 -44.45 -4.36 27.93
N ASP A 535 -44.64 -5.13 26.85
CA ASP A 535 -44.85 -6.57 26.92
C ASP A 535 -43.56 -7.28 27.37
N LYS A 536 -43.59 -7.81 28.60
CA LYS A 536 -42.47 -8.56 29.18
C LYS A 536 -42.35 -9.98 28.66
N SER A 537 -43.37 -10.51 27.98
CA SER A 537 -43.34 -11.85 27.38
C SER A 537 -42.50 -11.90 26.09
N LYS A 538 -42.36 -10.77 25.39
CA LYS A 538 -41.52 -10.67 24.19
C LYS A 538 -40.04 -10.90 24.51
N ARG A 539 -39.42 -11.75 23.70
CA ARG A 539 -37.99 -12.05 23.73
C ARG A 539 -37.16 -10.92 23.11
N ILE A 540 -35.90 -10.84 23.50
CA ILE A 540 -35.00 -9.74 23.16
C ILE A 540 -33.83 -10.23 22.30
N ILE A 541 -33.51 -9.45 21.26
CA ILE A 541 -32.22 -9.51 20.57
C ILE A 541 -31.41 -8.31 21.03
N TRP A 542 -30.23 -8.56 21.58
CA TRP A 542 -29.27 -7.52 21.96
C TRP A 542 -28.22 -7.36 20.87
N ILE A 543 -28.00 -6.14 20.40
CA ILE A 543 -26.93 -5.78 19.47
C ILE A 543 -26.16 -4.60 20.08
N ASP A 544 -24.85 -4.70 20.17
CA ASP A 544 -24.02 -3.59 20.62
C ASP A 544 -22.83 -3.35 19.70
N SER A 545 -22.29 -2.13 19.78
CA SER A 545 -21.08 -1.72 19.07
C SER A 545 -20.30 -0.70 19.88
N GLY A 546 -19.04 -0.48 19.47
CA GLY A 546 -18.21 0.58 20.05
C GLY A 546 -17.81 0.32 21.50
N ILE A 547 -17.63 -0.95 21.89
CA ILE A 547 -16.99 -1.28 23.16
C ILE A 547 -15.48 -0.93 23.13
N HIS A 548 -14.85 -1.03 21.96
CA HIS A 548 -13.55 -0.40 21.69
C HIS A 548 -13.75 0.87 20.87
N ALA A 549 -13.13 1.96 21.33
CA ALA A 549 -13.43 3.30 20.82
C ALA A 549 -12.97 3.56 19.37
N ARG A 550 -11.81 3.02 18.96
CA ARG A 550 -11.22 3.22 17.63
C ARG A 550 -11.97 2.55 16.47
N GLU A 551 -12.88 1.62 16.77
CA GLU A 551 -13.56 0.72 15.81
C GLU A 551 -14.78 1.39 15.18
N TRP A 552 -14.58 2.54 14.54
CA TRP A 552 -15.66 3.41 14.06
C TRP A 552 -16.60 2.73 13.04
N ALA A 553 -16.11 1.76 12.27
CA ALA A 553 -16.94 0.99 11.32
C ALA A 553 -18.01 0.14 12.03
N ALA A 554 -17.70 -0.39 13.22
CA ALA A 554 -18.66 -1.14 14.02
C ALA A 554 -19.75 -0.23 14.60
N ILE A 555 -19.35 0.94 15.13
CA ILE A 555 -20.27 1.98 15.63
C ILE A 555 -21.22 2.42 14.51
N HIS A 556 -20.68 2.71 13.33
CA HIS A 556 -21.47 3.04 12.16
C HIS A 556 -22.46 1.92 11.80
N THR A 557 -22.02 0.67 11.82
CA THR A 557 -22.88 -0.49 11.52
C THR A 557 -24.05 -0.61 12.52
N GLY A 558 -23.81 -0.36 13.81
CA GLY A 558 -24.85 -0.29 14.83
C GLY A 558 -25.86 0.84 14.58
N ILE A 559 -25.38 2.04 14.23
CA ILE A 559 -26.22 3.19 13.84
C ILE A 559 -27.06 2.87 12.60
N TYR A 560 -26.46 2.25 11.58
CA TYR A 560 -27.16 1.87 10.36
C TYR A 560 -28.24 0.81 10.61
N ALA A 561 -28.01 -0.16 11.51
CA ALA A 561 -29.01 -1.15 11.89
C ALA A 561 -30.28 -0.47 12.45
N ILE A 562 -30.12 0.52 13.33
CA ILE A 562 -31.23 1.33 13.85
C ILE A 562 -31.98 2.02 12.70
N TYR A 563 -31.24 2.72 11.83
CA TYR A 563 -31.79 3.41 10.67
C TYR A 563 -32.58 2.47 9.76
N HIS A 564 -32.03 1.29 9.49
CA HIS A 564 -32.61 0.33 8.56
C HIS A 564 -33.88 -0.30 9.12
N ILE A 565 -33.89 -0.69 10.40
CA ILE A 565 -35.10 -1.26 11.04
C ILE A 565 -36.24 -0.23 11.07
N VAL A 566 -35.97 0.98 11.56
CA VAL A 566 -37.02 2.00 11.77
C VAL A 566 -37.68 2.41 10.45
N ASN A 567 -36.89 2.59 9.38
CA ASN A 567 -37.44 3.06 8.10
C ASN A 567 -38.08 1.96 7.25
N ASN A 568 -37.95 0.69 7.63
CA ASN A 568 -38.51 -0.44 6.88
C ASN A 568 -39.58 -1.23 7.66
N TYR A 569 -39.92 -0.81 8.89
CA TYR A 569 -41.08 -1.35 9.60
C TYR A 569 -42.37 -0.94 8.88
N GLY A 570 -43.21 -1.94 8.54
CA GLY A 570 -44.44 -1.75 7.76
C GLY A 570 -44.26 -1.81 6.24
N THR A 571 -43.02 -1.88 5.73
CA THR A 571 -42.74 -1.99 4.29
C THR A 571 -41.95 -3.24 3.94
N ASP A 572 -40.96 -3.62 4.75
CA ASP A 572 -40.23 -4.88 4.62
C ASP A 572 -40.87 -5.95 5.51
N ASN A 573 -41.23 -7.08 4.90
CA ASN A 573 -41.95 -8.17 5.58
C ASN A 573 -41.12 -8.82 6.69
N ASP A 574 -39.81 -8.99 6.50
CA ASP A 574 -38.92 -9.60 7.49
C ASP A 574 -38.81 -8.67 8.71
N ILE A 575 -38.51 -7.39 8.49
CA ILE A 575 -38.39 -6.39 9.55
C ILE A 575 -39.72 -6.23 10.30
N THR A 576 -40.84 -6.21 9.57
CA THR A 576 -42.17 -6.15 10.18
C THR A 576 -42.44 -7.37 11.07
N ASN A 577 -42.10 -8.57 10.60
CA ASN A 577 -42.19 -9.80 11.39
C ASN A 577 -41.30 -9.75 12.65
N TYR A 578 -40.09 -9.18 12.54
CA TYR A 578 -39.15 -9.05 13.65
C TYR A 578 -39.71 -8.15 14.73
N ILE A 579 -40.14 -6.94 14.38
CA ILE A 579 -40.64 -5.94 15.33
C ILE A 579 -41.96 -6.37 15.96
N ASN A 580 -42.80 -7.12 15.24
CA ASN A 580 -44.04 -7.67 15.81
C ASN A 580 -43.75 -8.75 16.86
N ASN A 581 -42.80 -9.66 16.64
CA ASN A 581 -42.57 -10.82 17.52
C ASN A 581 -41.46 -10.63 18.56
N LEU A 582 -40.53 -9.69 18.35
CA LEU A 582 -39.34 -9.48 19.18
C LEU A 582 -39.23 -8.01 19.62
N ASN A 583 -38.39 -7.79 20.63
CA ASN A 583 -37.82 -6.48 20.92
C ASN A 583 -36.33 -6.52 20.52
N ILE A 584 -35.91 -5.66 19.59
CA ILE A 584 -34.51 -5.51 19.20
C ILE A 584 -33.94 -4.33 19.98
N VAL A 585 -32.93 -4.57 20.80
CA VAL A 585 -32.25 -3.56 21.61
C VAL A 585 -30.86 -3.32 21.01
N ILE A 586 -30.58 -2.07 20.63
CA ILE A 586 -29.32 -1.69 19.98
C ILE A 586 -28.59 -0.63 20.81
N PHE A 587 -27.33 -0.88 21.15
CA PHE A 587 -26.42 0.07 21.80
C PHE A 587 -25.31 0.46 20.82
N PRO A 588 -25.43 1.60 20.10
CA PRO A 588 -24.46 1.94 19.06
C PRO A 588 -23.07 2.33 19.62
N ILE A 589 -23.00 2.83 20.85
CA ILE A 589 -21.76 3.30 21.48
C ILE A 589 -21.75 2.89 22.96
N LEU A 590 -21.14 1.74 23.28
CA LEU A 590 -20.98 1.28 24.67
C LEU A 590 -19.87 2.01 25.45
N ASN A 591 -18.85 2.52 24.74
CA ASN A 591 -17.73 3.28 25.31
C ASN A 591 -17.77 4.74 24.83
N PRO A 592 -18.72 5.58 25.30
CA PRO A 592 -18.88 6.94 24.81
C PRO A 592 -17.67 7.83 25.11
N ASP A 593 -17.01 7.66 26.26
CA ASP A 593 -15.84 8.46 26.63
C ASP A 593 -14.63 8.15 25.74
N GLY A 594 -14.36 6.86 25.52
CA GLY A 594 -13.32 6.44 24.60
C GLY A 594 -13.63 6.93 23.19
N TYR A 595 -14.88 6.80 22.73
CA TYR A 595 -15.29 7.23 21.40
C TYR A 595 -15.08 8.73 21.19
N GLU A 596 -15.56 9.58 22.10
CA GLU A 596 -15.34 11.03 22.04
C GLU A 596 -13.86 11.39 22.15
N TYR A 597 -13.08 10.66 22.95
CA TYR A 597 -11.63 10.84 23.01
C TYR A 597 -11.00 10.61 21.63
N THR A 598 -11.37 9.55 20.89
CA THR A 598 -10.82 9.31 19.53
C THR A 598 -11.13 10.41 18.51
N ARG A 599 -12.13 11.25 18.79
CA ARG A 599 -12.55 12.37 17.94
C ARG A 599 -11.97 13.73 18.39
N SER A 600 -11.44 13.80 19.61
CA SER A 600 -10.99 15.06 20.23
C SER A 600 -9.78 15.69 19.55
N ASP A 601 -8.90 14.87 18.96
CA ASP A 601 -7.75 15.33 18.17
C ASP A 601 -7.53 14.39 16.98
N PRO A 602 -8.20 14.64 15.84
CA PRO A 602 -8.16 13.74 14.68
C PRO A 602 -6.79 13.70 14.00
N ARG A 603 -5.90 14.68 14.24
CA ARG A 603 -4.55 14.73 13.68
C ARG A 603 -3.49 14.09 14.58
N ASN A 604 -3.90 13.54 15.71
CA ASN A 604 -3.04 12.79 16.60
C ASN A 604 -3.39 11.29 16.56
N PRO A 605 -2.57 10.45 15.90
CA PRO A 605 -2.80 9.01 15.80
C PRO A 605 -2.98 8.33 17.17
N LEU A 606 -2.25 8.75 18.21
CA LEU A 606 -2.38 8.16 19.55
C LEU A 606 -3.75 8.43 20.18
N VAL A 607 -4.42 9.51 19.78
CA VAL A 607 -5.77 9.85 20.22
C VAL A 607 -6.79 9.09 19.37
N ARG A 608 -6.69 9.18 18.03
CA ARG A 608 -7.61 8.53 17.08
C ARG A 608 -7.66 7.00 17.20
N PHE A 609 -6.56 6.35 17.56
CA PHE A 609 -6.47 4.89 17.73
C PHE A 609 -6.62 4.42 19.18
N TRP A 610 -7.13 5.26 20.08
CA TRP A 610 -7.45 4.86 21.44
C TRP A 610 -8.50 3.73 21.45
N ARG A 611 -8.20 2.62 22.13
CA ARG A 611 -9.07 1.44 22.20
C ARG A 611 -9.94 1.41 23.46
N LYS A 612 -9.31 1.63 24.62
CA LYS A 612 -9.86 1.42 25.96
C LYS A 612 -10.97 2.41 26.31
N ASN A 613 -11.59 2.26 27.48
CA ASN A 613 -12.38 3.35 28.06
C ASN A 613 -11.48 4.51 28.56
N ARG A 614 -12.07 5.51 29.22
CA ARG A 614 -11.35 6.63 29.86
C ARG A 614 -11.35 6.54 31.38
N GLY A 615 -11.34 5.30 31.88
CA GLY A 615 -11.30 4.97 33.30
C GLY A 615 -10.13 5.60 34.07
N GLN A 616 -10.16 5.43 35.39
CA GLN A 616 -9.20 6.01 36.33
C GLN A 616 -7.73 5.78 35.91
N LEU A 617 -6.87 6.77 36.18
CA LEU A 617 -5.42 6.61 36.06
C LEU A 617 -4.96 5.55 37.08
N ARG A 618 -4.33 4.48 36.59
CA ARG A 618 -3.75 3.42 37.44
C ARG A 618 -2.27 3.30 37.16
N CYS A 619 -1.51 3.11 38.23
CA CYS A 619 -0.06 2.95 38.19
C CYS A 619 0.30 1.50 38.50
N GLY A 620 1.24 0.96 37.73
CA GLY A 620 1.77 -0.39 37.92
C GLY A 620 3.26 -0.40 37.65
N LYS A 621 4.00 -1.30 38.32
CA LYS A 621 5.41 -1.53 38.01
C LYS A 621 5.48 -2.42 36.77
N ASN A 622 6.15 -1.96 35.72
CA ASN A 622 6.39 -2.80 34.55
C ASN A 622 7.36 -3.93 34.93
N ASN A 623 6.95 -5.18 34.70
CA ASN A 623 7.67 -6.39 35.12
C ASN A 623 9.12 -6.48 34.58
N LYS A 624 9.44 -5.76 33.50
CA LYS A 624 10.78 -5.85 32.89
C LYS A 624 11.78 -4.82 33.42
N ASN A 625 11.31 -3.67 33.92
CA ASN A 625 12.18 -2.53 34.25
C ASN A 625 12.03 -2.06 35.70
N GLY A 626 11.00 -2.54 36.43
CA GLY A 626 10.65 -2.06 37.77
C GLY A 626 10.14 -0.62 37.83
N LYS A 627 10.14 0.11 36.70
CA LYS A 627 9.67 1.49 36.59
C LYS A 627 8.15 1.52 36.68
N GLU A 628 7.64 2.41 37.51
CA GLU A 628 6.22 2.68 37.63
C GLU A 628 5.74 3.46 36.40
N SER A 629 4.70 2.95 35.75
CA SER A 629 4.01 3.60 34.63
C SER A 629 2.53 3.75 34.97
N CYS A 630 2.01 4.96 34.76
CA CYS A 630 0.63 5.31 35.05
C CYS A 630 -0.13 5.55 33.75
N CYS A 631 -1.18 4.78 33.50
CA CYS A 631 -2.00 4.90 32.30
C CYS A 631 -3.50 4.87 32.63
N LYS A 632 -4.31 5.48 31.77
CA LYS A 632 -5.77 5.52 31.90
C LYS A 632 -6.41 4.37 31.14
N GLY A 633 -7.58 3.96 31.63
CA GLY A 633 -8.50 3.08 30.93
C GLY A 633 -8.17 1.59 30.97
N VAL A 634 -9.21 0.80 30.77
CA VAL A 634 -9.29 -0.66 30.77
C VAL A 634 -9.84 -1.12 29.42
N ASP A 635 -9.37 -2.28 28.94
CA ASP A 635 -10.03 -2.98 27.84
C ASP A 635 -11.35 -3.55 28.36
N LEU A 636 -12.46 -2.91 28.00
CA LEU A 636 -13.80 -3.31 28.44
C LEU A 636 -14.11 -4.76 28.03
N ASN A 637 -13.59 -5.26 26.89
CA ASN A 637 -13.78 -6.64 26.44
C ASN A 637 -12.75 -7.63 27.03
N ARG A 638 -12.09 -7.23 28.12
CA ARG A 638 -11.33 -8.09 29.04
C ARG A 638 -11.84 -7.97 30.48
N ASN A 639 -12.85 -7.14 30.73
CA ASN A 639 -13.28 -6.77 32.07
C ASN A 639 -14.48 -7.59 32.60
N PHE A 640 -15.07 -8.49 31.81
CA PHE A 640 -16.23 -9.29 32.23
C PHE A 640 -15.84 -10.50 33.09
N ASP A 641 -16.78 -10.97 33.91
CA ASP A 641 -16.58 -12.10 34.84
C ASP A 641 -16.71 -13.47 34.16
N TYR A 642 -15.94 -13.69 33.10
CA TYR A 642 -15.76 -15.02 32.52
C TYR A 642 -14.27 -15.33 32.44
N LYS A 643 -13.82 -16.20 33.37
CA LYS A 643 -12.41 -16.62 33.48
C LYS A 643 -11.47 -15.40 33.52
N PHE A 644 -11.89 -14.35 34.22
CA PHE A 644 -11.23 -13.06 34.30
C PHE A 644 -9.72 -13.20 34.57
N SER A 645 -8.92 -12.38 33.89
CA SER A 645 -7.46 -12.29 34.03
C SER A 645 -6.66 -13.57 33.80
N GLN A 646 -7.15 -14.54 33.01
CA GLN A 646 -6.45 -15.82 32.78
C GLN A 646 -5.58 -15.81 31.52
N VAL A 647 -6.17 -15.62 30.34
CA VAL A 647 -5.47 -15.71 29.04
C VAL A 647 -5.83 -14.52 28.16
N GLY A 648 -4.88 -14.04 27.36
CA GLY A 648 -5.08 -12.94 26.39
C GLY A 648 -5.43 -11.60 27.04
N THR A 649 -4.89 -11.35 28.24
CA THR A 649 -5.11 -10.15 29.07
C THR A 649 -3.75 -9.68 29.61
N SER A 650 -3.66 -8.46 30.16
CA SER A 650 -2.44 -7.97 30.82
C SER A 650 -2.71 -7.32 32.17
N PHE A 651 -1.81 -7.52 33.14
CA PHE A 651 -1.82 -6.83 34.43
C PHE A 651 -1.22 -5.41 34.36
N ASP A 652 -0.52 -5.06 33.28
CA ASP A 652 0.07 -3.73 33.10
C ASP A 652 -1.02 -2.71 32.74
N PRO A 653 -1.26 -1.66 33.56
CA PRO A 653 -2.24 -0.62 33.26
C PRO A 653 -2.02 0.11 31.93
N CYS A 654 -0.79 0.11 31.41
CA CYS A 654 -0.44 0.73 30.14
C CYS A 654 -0.66 -0.19 28.94
N SER A 655 -0.94 -1.48 29.16
CA SER A 655 -1.30 -2.38 28.08
C SER A 655 -2.66 -2.03 27.46
N GLU A 656 -2.78 -2.21 26.15
CA GLU A 656 -4.05 -2.08 25.41
C GLU A 656 -5.06 -3.17 25.76
N ILE A 657 -4.60 -4.29 26.35
CA ILE A 657 -5.41 -5.43 26.81
C ILE A 657 -5.46 -5.51 28.35
N TYR A 658 -5.24 -4.39 29.03
CA TYR A 658 -5.35 -4.31 30.49
C TYR A 658 -6.77 -4.67 30.93
N HIS A 659 -6.92 -5.73 31.73
CA HIS A 659 -8.22 -6.29 32.11
C HIS A 659 -8.91 -5.52 33.25
N GLY A 660 -8.23 -4.57 33.90
CA GLY A 660 -8.76 -3.87 35.07
C GLY A 660 -8.44 -4.57 36.39
N ALA A 661 -8.71 -3.91 37.51
CA ALA A 661 -8.31 -4.42 38.83
C ALA A 661 -9.15 -5.59 39.34
N LYS A 662 -10.37 -5.73 38.84
CA LYS A 662 -11.30 -6.83 39.12
C LYS A 662 -12.33 -6.90 38.00
N GLN A 663 -13.05 -8.01 37.91
CA GLN A 663 -14.19 -8.12 37.01
C GLN A 663 -15.19 -6.99 37.29
N PHE A 664 -15.75 -6.42 36.22
CA PHE A 664 -16.68 -5.29 36.28
C PHE A 664 -16.12 -4.10 37.07
N SER A 665 -14.83 -3.79 36.94
CA SER A 665 -14.24 -2.61 37.58
C SER A 665 -14.73 -1.31 36.96
N GLU A 666 -15.13 -1.35 35.68
CA GLU A 666 -15.51 -0.16 34.92
C GLU A 666 -17.02 0.04 34.89
N PRO A 667 -17.52 1.28 35.04
CA PRO A 667 -18.95 1.55 35.11
C PRO A 667 -19.69 1.17 33.82
N GLU A 668 -19.03 1.21 32.65
CA GLU A 668 -19.60 0.75 31.39
C GLU A 668 -19.93 -0.75 31.42
N THR A 669 -19.01 -1.58 31.90
CA THR A 669 -19.24 -3.03 32.02
C THR A 669 -20.22 -3.37 33.14
N GLN A 670 -20.26 -2.58 34.22
CA GLN A 670 -21.27 -2.72 35.28
C GLN A 670 -22.68 -2.43 34.75
N ALA A 671 -22.83 -1.39 33.92
CA ALA A 671 -24.09 -1.04 33.29
C ALA A 671 -24.61 -2.18 32.39
N ILE A 672 -23.73 -2.79 31.58
CA ILE A 672 -24.09 -3.95 30.74
C ILE A 672 -24.48 -5.14 31.62
N ARG A 673 -23.66 -5.47 32.63
CA ARG A 673 -23.94 -6.54 33.59
C ARG A 673 -25.33 -6.37 34.19
N ASP A 674 -25.57 -5.21 34.78
CA ASP A 674 -26.80 -4.94 35.51
C ASP A 674 -28.02 -4.91 34.56
N ALA A 675 -27.88 -4.40 33.34
CA ALA A 675 -28.94 -4.47 32.33
C ALA A 675 -29.31 -5.91 31.92
N VAL A 676 -28.30 -6.76 31.72
CA VAL A 676 -28.46 -8.14 31.22
C VAL A 676 -28.93 -9.11 32.32
N ILE A 677 -28.43 -9.01 33.55
CA ILE A 677 -28.73 -10.02 34.61
C ILE A 677 -29.67 -9.51 35.72
N LYS A 678 -29.75 -8.20 35.97
CA LYS A 678 -30.59 -7.64 37.06
C LYS A 678 -31.78 -6.83 36.55
N GLY A 679 -31.64 -6.21 35.38
CA GLY A 679 -32.57 -5.24 34.84
C GLY A 679 -33.72 -5.86 34.06
N ASN A 680 -34.41 -4.99 33.31
CA ASN A 680 -35.61 -5.33 32.53
C ASN A 680 -35.40 -6.39 31.43
N PHE A 681 -34.15 -6.75 31.14
CA PHE A 681 -33.79 -7.74 30.13
C PHE A 681 -33.39 -9.10 30.71
N SER A 682 -33.28 -9.21 32.04
CA SER A 682 -32.90 -10.44 32.72
C SER A 682 -33.81 -11.61 32.31
N GLY A 683 -33.19 -12.71 31.87
CA GLY A 683 -33.88 -13.92 31.39
C GLY A 683 -34.62 -13.78 30.05
N ARG A 684 -34.56 -12.62 29.38
CA ARG A 684 -35.33 -12.33 28.16
C ARG A 684 -34.52 -12.27 26.87
N ILE A 685 -33.20 -12.19 26.96
CA ILE A 685 -32.31 -12.09 25.81
C ILE A 685 -32.03 -13.50 25.25
N ASP A 686 -32.42 -13.74 23.99
CA ASP A 686 -32.15 -15.01 23.30
C ASP A 686 -30.88 -14.95 22.44
N ALA A 687 -30.53 -13.77 21.94
CA ALA A 687 -29.30 -13.55 21.20
C ALA A 687 -28.59 -12.26 21.61
N MET A 688 -27.26 -12.29 21.64
CA MET A 688 -26.37 -11.15 21.86
C MET A 688 -25.31 -11.08 20.76
N ILE A 689 -25.26 -9.96 20.05
CA ILE A 689 -24.30 -9.71 18.97
C ILE A 689 -23.47 -8.48 19.35
N SER A 690 -22.17 -8.66 19.53
CA SER A 690 -21.23 -7.55 19.77
C SER A 690 -20.45 -7.26 18.48
N LEU A 691 -20.58 -6.05 17.96
CA LEU A 691 -19.94 -5.61 16.73
C LEU A 691 -18.59 -4.95 17.05
N HIS A 692 -17.56 -5.45 16.38
CA HIS A 692 -16.17 -5.01 16.47
C HIS A 692 -15.61 -4.72 15.08
N ALA A 693 -14.45 -4.09 15.02
CA ALA A 693 -13.66 -4.00 13.80
C ALA A 693 -12.17 -4.20 14.11
N TYR A 694 -11.41 -4.93 13.31
CA TYR A 694 -11.69 -5.44 11.98
C TYR A 694 -11.17 -6.87 11.87
N SER A 695 -11.62 -7.62 10.87
CA SER A 695 -10.98 -8.82 10.30
C SER A 695 -11.91 -9.63 9.40
N GLN A 696 -13.19 -9.28 9.31
CA GLN A 696 -14.24 -10.09 8.65
C GLN A 696 -14.42 -11.46 9.33
N LEU A 697 -14.70 -11.46 10.63
CA LEU A 697 -14.88 -12.69 11.43
C LEU A 697 -16.27 -12.74 12.06
N PHE A 698 -16.81 -13.95 12.17
CA PHE A 698 -18.07 -14.26 12.85
C PHE A 698 -17.78 -15.28 13.96
N ILE A 699 -17.46 -14.77 15.15
CA ILE A 699 -16.90 -15.52 16.26
C ILE A 699 -18.03 -15.96 17.20
N TYR A 700 -18.05 -17.24 17.56
CA TYR A 700 -18.91 -17.78 18.62
C TYR A 700 -18.08 -18.29 19.81
N PRO A 701 -18.66 -18.43 21.01
CA PRO A 701 -17.94 -18.91 22.18
C PRO A 701 -17.44 -20.36 22.08
N PHE A 702 -16.44 -20.76 22.88
CA PHE A 702 -15.71 -19.92 23.83
C PHE A 702 -14.39 -19.41 23.25
N SER A 703 -13.90 -18.31 23.78
CA SER A 703 -12.65 -17.69 23.35
C SER A 703 -11.45 -18.06 24.22
N ILE A 704 -11.62 -18.91 25.25
CA ILE A 704 -10.55 -19.25 26.19
C ILE A 704 -9.47 -20.17 25.63
N ALA A 705 -9.84 -21.20 24.87
CA ALA A 705 -8.91 -22.19 24.34
C ALA A 705 -9.51 -22.94 23.16
N LYS A 706 -8.65 -23.48 22.27
CA LYS A 706 -9.10 -24.32 21.16
C LYS A 706 -9.83 -25.55 21.71
N SER A 707 -10.84 -26.02 20.98
CA SER A 707 -11.64 -27.20 21.35
C SER A 707 -12.48 -27.06 22.63
N VAL A 708 -12.67 -25.85 23.15
CA VAL A 708 -13.60 -25.56 24.25
C VAL A 708 -14.86 -24.92 23.67
N TYR A 709 -15.98 -25.64 23.76
CA TYR A 709 -17.24 -25.24 23.12
C TYR A 709 -18.41 -25.27 24.12
N PRO A 710 -19.44 -24.43 23.93
CA PRO A 710 -20.70 -24.55 24.65
C PRO A 710 -21.52 -25.75 24.17
N GLU A 711 -22.49 -26.19 24.97
CA GLU A 711 -23.35 -27.36 24.68
C GLU A 711 -24.07 -27.25 23.32
N ASN A 712 -24.52 -26.06 22.93
CA ASN A 712 -25.23 -25.81 21.67
C ASN A 712 -24.32 -25.40 20.49
N ILE A 713 -23.07 -25.84 20.49
CA ILE A 713 -22.08 -25.52 19.44
C ILE A 713 -22.56 -25.88 18.03
N SER A 714 -23.28 -26.98 17.87
CA SER A 714 -23.83 -27.42 16.58
C SER A 714 -24.74 -26.34 15.96
N ASP A 715 -25.60 -25.72 16.78
CA ASP A 715 -26.46 -24.63 16.35
C ASP A 715 -25.66 -23.36 16.09
N LEU A 716 -24.74 -22.97 16.99
CA LEU A 716 -23.93 -21.78 16.82
C LEU A 716 -23.13 -21.81 15.51
N LYS A 717 -22.46 -22.93 15.24
CA LYS A 717 -21.68 -23.14 14.02
C LYS A 717 -22.56 -23.13 12.76
N ARG A 718 -23.73 -23.78 12.81
CA ARG A 718 -24.69 -23.81 11.70
C ARG A 718 -25.19 -22.41 11.36
N ILE A 719 -25.57 -21.63 12.37
CA ILE A 719 -26.07 -20.26 12.20
C ILE A 719 -24.96 -19.35 11.68
N ALA A 720 -23.75 -19.40 12.26
CA ALA A 720 -22.61 -18.62 11.80
C ALA A 720 -22.24 -18.94 10.34
N SER A 721 -22.23 -20.22 9.95
CA SER A 721 -22.00 -20.61 8.55
C SER A 721 -23.06 -20.03 7.60
N LYS A 722 -24.34 -20.03 7.99
CA LYS A 722 -25.42 -19.41 7.20
C LYS A 722 -25.27 -17.88 7.13
N ALA A 723 -24.90 -17.24 8.23
CA ALA A 723 -24.69 -15.80 8.31
C ALA A 723 -23.55 -15.34 7.39
N VAL A 724 -22.41 -16.04 7.42
CA VAL A 724 -21.27 -15.76 6.52
C VAL A 724 -21.64 -15.94 5.04
N LEU A 725 -22.44 -16.94 4.70
CA LEU A 725 -22.95 -17.11 3.33
C LEU A 725 -23.88 -15.98 2.91
N ALA A 726 -24.74 -15.50 3.82
CA ALA A 726 -25.63 -14.35 3.56
C ALA A 726 -24.82 -13.07 3.33
N ILE A 727 -23.81 -12.79 4.16
CA ILE A 727 -22.87 -11.67 3.98
C ILE A 727 -22.18 -11.75 2.62
N LYS A 728 -21.62 -12.93 2.28
CA LYS A 728 -20.93 -13.17 1.01
C LYS A 728 -21.83 -12.92 -0.21
N LYS A 729 -23.13 -13.22 -0.10
CA LYS A 729 -24.10 -13.03 -1.21
C LYS A 729 -24.27 -11.57 -1.60
N MET A 730 -24.05 -10.62 -0.69
CA MET A 730 -24.26 -9.19 -0.97
C MET A 730 -23.20 -8.58 -1.87
N TYR A 731 -21.92 -8.71 -1.50
CA TYR A 731 -20.80 -8.05 -2.20
C TYR A 731 -19.60 -8.97 -2.44
N GLY A 732 -19.73 -10.29 -2.21
CA GLY A 732 -18.64 -11.25 -2.33
C GLY A 732 -17.68 -11.28 -1.14
N THR A 733 -17.98 -10.53 -0.07
CA THR A 733 -17.13 -10.37 1.11
C THR A 733 -16.98 -11.68 1.85
N LYS A 734 -15.74 -12.07 2.12
CA LYS A 734 -15.41 -13.37 2.69
C LYS A 734 -15.16 -13.23 4.19
N TYR A 735 -16.18 -13.56 4.97
CA TYR A 735 -16.01 -13.72 6.41
C TYR A 735 -15.56 -15.14 6.73
N GLN A 736 -14.82 -15.30 7.83
CA GLN A 736 -14.55 -16.60 8.45
C GLN A 736 -15.42 -16.77 9.71
N TYR A 737 -15.69 -17.99 10.13
CA TYR A 737 -16.45 -18.29 11.35
C TYR A 737 -15.76 -19.40 12.16
N GLY A 738 -15.88 -19.35 13.48
CA GLY A 738 -15.08 -20.17 14.39
C GLY A 738 -15.12 -19.64 15.82
N THR A 739 -14.38 -20.29 16.72
CA THR A 739 -14.07 -19.73 18.04
C THR A 739 -12.94 -18.70 17.97
N GLY A 740 -12.80 -17.87 19.00
CA GLY A 740 -11.69 -16.91 19.09
C GLY A 740 -10.31 -17.55 18.86
N PRO A 741 -9.93 -18.61 19.60
CA PRO A 741 -8.66 -19.33 19.43
C PRO A 741 -8.45 -19.98 18.05
N GLU A 742 -9.52 -20.34 17.34
CA GLU A 742 -9.44 -20.93 15.99
C GLU A 742 -9.19 -19.87 14.92
N LEU A 743 -9.72 -18.66 15.11
CA LEU A 743 -9.67 -17.57 14.13
C LEU A 743 -8.58 -16.54 14.40
N ILE A 744 -8.29 -16.26 15.68
CA ILE A 744 -7.39 -15.19 16.12
C ILE A 744 -6.42 -15.69 17.19
N TYR A 745 -6.83 -15.67 18.46
CA TYR A 745 -6.04 -15.99 19.64
C TYR A 745 -6.98 -16.24 20.83
N PRO A 746 -6.53 -16.98 21.86
CA PRO A 746 -7.31 -17.15 23.08
C PRO A 746 -7.35 -15.86 23.91
N TYR A 747 -8.52 -15.54 24.46
CA TYR A 747 -8.73 -14.43 25.39
C TYR A 747 -9.83 -14.72 26.40
N THR A 748 -9.81 -13.99 27.51
CA THR A 748 -10.77 -14.12 28.62
C THR A 748 -11.33 -12.76 29.03
N GLY A 749 -12.43 -12.77 29.79
CA GLY A 749 -13.14 -11.55 30.20
C GLY A 749 -13.90 -10.85 29.07
N GLY A 750 -14.22 -11.56 27.98
CA GLY A 750 -15.02 -11.04 26.87
C GLY A 750 -16.52 -11.04 27.15
N SER A 751 -17.23 -10.06 26.57
CA SER A 751 -18.67 -9.84 26.77
C SER A 751 -19.53 -11.02 26.33
N THR A 752 -19.26 -11.59 25.14
CA THR A 752 -20.08 -12.66 24.56
C THR A 752 -19.88 -14.00 25.26
N ASP A 753 -18.67 -14.28 25.74
CA ASP A 753 -18.39 -15.49 26.53
C ASP A 753 -19.07 -15.42 27.90
N TRP A 754 -19.01 -14.26 28.56
CA TRP A 754 -19.75 -14.02 29.81
C TRP A 754 -21.26 -14.10 29.60
N ALA A 755 -21.79 -13.51 28.52
CA ALA A 755 -23.20 -13.60 28.18
C ALA A 755 -23.65 -15.05 27.96
N LYS A 756 -22.79 -15.87 27.34
CA LYS A 756 -23.07 -17.28 27.09
C LYS A 756 -23.05 -18.10 28.37
N GLU A 757 -21.98 -17.99 29.15
CA GLU A 757 -21.79 -18.83 30.33
C GLU A 757 -22.58 -18.35 31.54
N THR A 758 -22.54 -17.06 31.85
CA THR A 758 -23.12 -16.51 33.08
C THR A 758 -24.57 -16.11 32.87
N ALA A 759 -24.88 -15.38 31.80
CA ALA A 759 -26.25 -14.94 31.51
C ALA A 759 -27.10 -15.99 30.78
N LYS A 760 -26.50 -17.14 30.40
CA LYS A 760 -27.15 -18.28 29.72
C LYS A 760 -27.90 -17.88 28.43
N ILE A 761 -27.40 -16.87 27.73
CA ILE A 761 -27.96 -16.44 26.43
C ILE A 761 -27.64 -17.51 25.38
N GLN A 762 -28.64 -17.92 24.59
CA GLN A 762 -28.49 -19.07 23.68
C GLN A 762 -27.54 -18.78 22.51
N TYR A 763 -27.72 -17.64 21.85
CA TYR A 763 -26.98 -17.29 20.62
C TYR A 763 -26.12 -16.05 20.81
N THR A 764 -24.84 -16.23 21.11
CA THR A 764 -23.90 -15.13 21.34
C THR A 764 -22.85 -15.10 20.25
N TYR A 765 -22.60 -13.93 19.66
CA TYR A 765 -21.60 -13.77 18.60
C TYR A 765 -20.84 -12.46 18.72
N THR A 766 -19.54 -12.52 18.44
CA THR A 766 -18.70 -11.34 18.18
C THR A 766 -18.48 -11.24 16.68
N ILE A 767 -18.83 -10.12 16.06
CA ILE A 767 -18.65 -9.90 14.61
C ILE A 767 -17.58 -8.84 14.40
N GLU A 768 -16.46 -9.23 13.81
CA GLU A 768 -15.41 -8.32 13.36
C GLU A 768 -15.73 -7.87 11.93
N VAL A 769 -16.20 -6.64 11.74
CA VAL A 769 -16.56 -6.15 10.41
C VAL A 769 -15.31 -5.86 9.54
N ARG A 770 -15.51 -5.28 8.36
CA ARG A 770 -14.42 -4.87 7.46
C ARG A 770 -13.44 -3.87 8.10
N PRO A 771 -12.23 -3.75 7.55
CA PRO A 771 -11.67 -4.51 6.42
C PRO A 771 -11.22 -5.94 6.83
N SER A 772 -10.68 -6.72 5.90
CA SER A 772 -10.13 -8.06 6.22
C SER A 772 -8.83 -7.95 7.01
N TYR A 773 -8.43 -9.04 7.69
CA TYR A 773 -7.16 -9.09 8.42
C TYR A 773 -5.94 -8.77 7.53
N PHE A 774 -5.99 -9.05 6.23
CA PHE A 774 -4.88 -8.82 5.30
C PHE A 774 -4.87 -7.43 4.68
N ASP A 775 -5.96 -6.67 4.83
CA ASP A 775 -6.01 -5.30 4.33
C ASP A 775 -5.15 -4.37 5.22
N TRP A 776 -4.46 -3.44 4.57
CA TRP A 776 -3.46 -2.59 5.20
C TRP A 776 -4.06 -1.36 5.89
N ASN A 777 -5.34 -1.04 5.66
CA ASN A 777 -6.00 0.15 6.17
C ASN A 777 -6.57 0.00 7.59
N GLY A 778 -6.69 -1.23 8.11
CA GLY A 778 -7.05 -1.52 9.50
C GLY A 778 -8.28 -0.73 9.99
N PHE A 779 -8.10 0.07 11.05
CA PHE A 779 -9.18 0.87 11.65
C PHE A 779 -9.60 2.11 10.82
N ILE A 780 -8.84 2.47 9.78
CA ILE A 780 -9.20 3.55 8.85
C ILE A 780 -9.97 2.94 7.67
N LEU A 781 -11.29 2.92 7.78
CA LEU A 781 -12.17 2.49 6.70
C LEU A 781 -12.64 3.71 5.89
N ASP A 782 -12.48 3.65 4.56
CA ASP A 782 -12.93 4.70 3.65
C ASP A 782 -14.43 4.96 3.82
N ARG A 783 -14.84 6.24 3.91
CA ARG A 783 -16.26 6.62 4.09
C ARG A 783 -17.17 6.01 3.02
N GLN A 784 -16.64 5.73 1.84
CA GLN A 784 -17.39 5.05 0.77
C GLN A 784 -17.75 3.60 1.12
N GLN A 785 -17.04 2.94 2.03
CA GLN A 785 -17.37 1.56 2.40
C GLN A 785 -18.43 1.46 3.49
N LEU A 786 -18.69 2.53 4.26
CA LEU A 786 -19.60 2.52 5.42
C LEU A 786 -20.95 1.83 5.16
N ILE A 787 -21.72 2.33 4.19
CA ILE A 787 -23.03 1.76 3.85
C ILE A 787 -22.91 0.31 3.34
N PRO A 788 -22.00 -0.02 2.39
CA PRO A 788 -21.76 -1.42 2.02
C PRO A 788 -21.46 -2.37 3.19
N VAL A 789 -20.58 -1.97 4.12
CA VAL A 789 -20.23 -2.78 5.30
C VAL A 789 -21.44 -3.01 6.18
N ALA A 790 -22.22 -1.97 6.44
CA ALA A 790 -23.41 -2.08 7.27
C ALA A 790 -24.50 -2.96 6.61
N ARG A 791 -24.71 -2.82 5.30
CA ARG A 791 -25.69 -3.62 4.54
C ARG A 791 -25.36 -5.11 4.54
N GLU A 792 -24.12 -5.47 4.23
CA GLU A 792 -23.74 -6.89 4.21
C GLU A 792 -23.75 -7.50 5.60
N THR A 793 -23.32 -6.75 6.62
CA THR A 793 -23.30 -7.24 8.00
C THR A 793 -24.72 -7.45 8.52
N TRP A 794 -25.65 -6.58 8.14
CA TRP A 794 -27.08 -6.72 8.46
C TRP A 794 -27.68 -8.02 7.91
N GLU A 795 -27.31 -8.46 6.69
CA GLU A 795 -27.75 -9.76 6.17
C GLU A 795 -27.28 -10.93 7.03
N GLY A 796 -26.08 -10.85 7.61
CA GLY A 796 -25.60 -11.82 8.60
C GLY A 796 -26.39 -11.78 9.90
N ILE A 797 -26.69 -10.59 10.42
CA ILE A 797 -27.49 -10.38 11.64
C ILE A 797 -28.91 -10.95 11.47
N LYS A 798 -29.55 -10.75 10.32
CA LYS A 798 -30.89 -11.30 10.02
C LYS A 798 -30.93 -12.82 10.18
N VAL A 799 -29.87 -13.54 9.85
CA VAL A 799 -29.82 -15.00 10.02
C VAL A 799 -29.96 -15.39 11.49
N VAL A 800 -29.32 -14.65 12.40
CA VAL A 800 -29.44 -14.89 13.86
C VAL A 800 -30.86 -14.55 14.35
N ILE A 801 -31.41 -13.41 13.91
CA ILE A 801 -32.78 -12.99 14.26
C ILE A 801 -33.80 -14.03 13.78
N ASN A 802 -33.68 -14.50 12.55
CA ASN A 802 -34.54 -15.52 11.95
C ASN A 802 -34.49 -16.83 12.75
N GLU A 803 -33.32 -17.25 13.25
CA GLU A 803 -33.23 -18.44 14.10
C GLU A 803 -34.03 -18.26 15.39
N VAL A 804 -33.90 -17.11 16.07
CA VAL A 804 -34.66 -16.84 17.31
C VAL A 804 -36.17 -16.89 17.05
N ILE A 805 -36.64 -16.26 15.96
CA ILE A 805 -38.06 -16.32 15.57
C ILE A 805 -38.52 -17.76 15.32
N ASN A 806 -37.71 -18.54 14.61
CA ASN A 806 -38.02 -19.95 14.35
C ASN A 806 -38.13 -20.76 15.65
N GLN A 807 -37.29 -20.49 16.65
CA GLN A 807 -37.38 -21.13 17.96
C GLN A 807 -38.65 -20.72 18.72
N ILE A 808 -39.01 -19.44 18.69
CA ILE A 808 -40.27 -18.95 19.29
C ILE A 808 -41.47 -19.62 18.64
N ASN A 809 -41.48 -19.74 17.31
CA ASN A 809 -42.57 -20.38 16.57
C ASN A 809 -42.66 -21.87 16.89
N LYS A 810 -41.53 -22.59 16.98
CA LYS A 810 -41.50 -23.99 17.42
C LYS A 810 -42.04 -24.16 18.85
N GLN A 811 -41.69 -23.26 19.76
CA GLN A 811 -42.21 -23.28 21.13
C GLN A 811 -43.73 -23.03 21.17
N LYS A 812 -44.24 -22.09 20.38
CA LYS A 812 -45.69 -21.85 20.24
C LYS A 812 -46.42 -23.09 19.71
N LEU A 813 -45.93 -23.67 18.61
CA LEU A 813 -46.49 -24.89 18.01
C LEU A 813 -46.47 -26.08 18.99
N SER A 814 -45.39 -26.25 19.77
CA SER A 814 -45.31 -27.32 20.76
C SER A 814 -46.35 -27.18 21.89
N LYS A 815 -46.66 -25.93 22.30
CA LYS A 815 -47.69 -25.63 23.30
C LYS A 815 -49.10 -25.85 22.74
N GLU A 816 -49.31 -25.53 21.47
CA GLU A 816 -50.56 -25.79 20.77
C GLU A 816 -50.80 -27.29 20.53
N SER A 817 -49.77 -28.07 20.19
CA SER A 817 -49.89 -29.52 20.00
C SER A 817 -50.20 -30.30 21.27
N THR A 818 -49.92 -29.73 22.46
CA THR A 818 -50.38 -30.31 23.75
C THR A 818 -51.85 -30.07 24.03
N LYS A 819 -52.52 -29.15 23.32
CA LYS A 819 -53.97 -29.01 23.44
C LYS A 819 -54.63 -30.16 22.70
N LEU A 820 -55.22 -31.07 23.45
CA LEU A 820 -56.00 -32.18 22.94
C LEU A 820 -57.38 -31.68 22.52
N ASN A 821 -58.00 -32.30 21.52
CA ASN A 821 -59.41 -32.09 21.16
C ASN A 821 -60.33 -32.68 22.26
N ILE A 822 -60.30 -32.06 23.44
CA ILE A 822 -61.18 -32.37 24.58
C ILE A 822 -62.45 -31.53 24.39
N SER A 823 -63.62 -32.17 24.44
CA SER A 823 -64.90 -31.45 24.35
C SER A 823 -65.01 -30.41 25.47
N PRO A 824 -65.69 -29.27 25.24
CA PRO A 824 -65.83 -28.22 26.25
C PRO A 824 -66.34 -28.73 27.61
N GLU A 825 -67.26 -29.70 27.58
CA GLU A 825 -67.82 -30.38 28.75
C GLU A 825 -66.78 -31.15 29.59
N LYS A 826 -65.72 -31.64 28.95
CA LYS A 826 -64.63 -32.41 29.57
C LYS A 826 -63.44 -31.52 29.95
N CYS A 827 -63.47 -30.22 29.65
CA CYS A 827 -62.40 -29.30 29.97
C CYS A 827 -62.51 -28.73 31.40
N LYS A 828 -62.37 -29.62 32.39
CA LYS A 828 -62.36 -29.27 33.82
C LYS A 828 -61.47 -30.22 34.60
N ASP A 829 -60.93 -29.77 35.72
CA ASP A 829 -60.20 -30.66 36.62
C ASP A 829 -61.19 -31.54 37.40
N PHE A 830 -61.03 -32.84 37.27
CA PHE A 830 -61.85 -33.85 37.95
C PHE A 830 -61.30 -34.21 39.34
N ASN A 831 -60.10 -33.76 39.68
CA ASN A 831 -59.47 -33.97 40.98
C ASN A 831 -59.15 -32.62 41.66
N SER A 832 -59.55 -32.46 42.92
CA SER A 832 -59.27 -31.24 43.69
C SER A 832 -57.77 -31.04 43.98
N ASN A 833 -56.95 -32.10 43.91
CA ASN A 833 -55.51 -32.05 44.16
C ASN A 833 -54.67 -31.64 42.95
N CYS A 834 -55.28 -31.36 41.78
CA CYS A 834 -54.53 -31.02 40.55
C CYS A 834 -53.53 -29.88 40.75
N LYS A 835 -53.94 -28.83 41.46
CA LYS A 835 -53.08 -27.69 41.79
C LYS A 835 -51.90 -28.11 42.67
N THR A 836 -52.18 -28.85 43.74
CA THR A 836 -51.16 -29.37 44.68
C THR A 836 -50.15 -30.27 43.99
N TRP A 837 -50.59 -31.10 43.04
CA TRP A 837 -49.73 -31.98 42.26
C TRP A 837 -48.77 -31.22 41.36
N ILE A 838 -49.24 -30.17 40.69
CA ILE A 838 -48.42 -29.32 39.82
C ILE A 838 -47.43 -28.50 40.65
N ASP A 839 -47.87 -27.95 41.79
CA ASP A 839 -47.02 -27.16 42.70
C ASP A 839 -45.89 -28.01 43.30
N ASN A 840 -46.15 -29.29 43.58
CA ASN A 840 -45.14 -30.23 44.11
C ASN A 840 -44.19 -30.77 43.02
N GLN A 841 -44.67 -30.94 41.79
CA GLN A 841 -43.91 -31.48 40.67
C GLN A 841 -44.24 -30.75 39.37
N ASN A 842 -43.41 -29.74 39.04
CA ASN A 842 -43.59 -28.89 37.86
C ASN A 842 -43.67 -29.65 36.51
N ASP A 843 -43.21 -30.90 36.44
CA ASP A 843 -43.22 -31.74 35.23
C ASP A 843 -44.24 -32.90 35.26
N ILE A 844 -45.13 -32.96 36.26
CA ILE A 844 -46.09 -34.06 36.42
C ILE A 844 -47.04 -34.20 35.22
N CYS A 845 -47.48 -33.08 34.63
CA CYS A 845 -48.31 -33.08 33.42
C CYS A 845 -47.63 -33.78 32.23
N LYS A 846 -46.28 -33.77 32.17
CA LYS A 846 -45.52 -34.48 31.13
C LYS A 846 -45.24 -35.92 31.52
N LYS A 847 -44.82 -36.17 32.76
CA LYS A 847 -44.44 -37.52 33.25
C LYS A 847 -45.64 -38.47 33.34
N ALA A 848 -46.77 -37.97 33.81
CA ALA A 848 -47.99 -38.75 34.02
C ALA A 848 -49.09 -38.34 33.02
N PHE A 849 -48.71 -38.10 31.76
CA PHE A 849 -49.56 -37.52 30.72
C PHE A 849 -50.97 -38.15 30.68
N SER A 850 -51.08 -39.46 30.55
CA SER A 850 -52.38 -40.15 30.47
C SER A 850 -53.25 -39.96 31.73
N ALA A 851 -52.65 -40.00 32.92
CA ALA A 851 -53.37 -39.81 34.18
C ALA A 851 -53.80 -38.35 34.38
N MET A 852 -52.94 -37.41 33.99
CA MET A 852 -53.19 -35.97 34.11
C MET A 852 -54.20 -35.48 33.08
N ILE A 853 -54.30 -36.09 31.90
CA ILE A 853 -55.39 -35.81 30.94
C ILE A 853 -56.74 -36.21 31.52
N ALA A 854 -56.82 -37.36 32.18
CA ALA A 854 -58.07 -37.85 32.75
C ALA A 854 -58.50 -37.07 34.00
N SER A 855 -57.53 -36.63 34.82
CA SER A 855 -57.81 -36.04 36.13
C SER A 855 -57.74 -34.51 36.16
N CYS A 856 -56.83 -33.93 35.38
CA CYS A 856 -56.42 -32.51 35.48
C CYS A 856 -56.26 -31.82 34.11
N PRO A 857 -57.19 -32.00 33.14
CA PRO A 857 -57.00 -31.48 31.78
C PRO A 857 -56.95 -29.95 31.71
N LEU A 858 -57.60 -29.25 32.65
CA LEU A 858 -57.61 -27.79 32.71
C LEU A 858 -56.34 -27.26 33.37
N SER A 859 -55.98 -27.80 34.54
CA SER A 859 -54.76 -27.46 35.29
C SER A 859 -53.48 -27.74 34.50
N CYS A 860 -53.43 -28.83 33.72
CA CYS A 860 -52.31 -29.14 32.84
C CYS A 860 -52.35 -28.43 31.48
N ASN A 861 -53.35 -27.56 31.25
CA ASN A 861 -53.51 -26.79 30.01
C ASN A 861 -53.62 -27.67 28.74
N PHE A 862 -54.22 -28.86 28.87
CA PHE A 862 -54.52 -29.76 27.75
C PHE A 862 -55.78 -29.34 26.99
N CYS A 863 -56.56 -28.43 27.55
CA CYS A 863 -57.71 -27.79 26.94
C CYS A 863 -57.79 -26.33 27.42
N SER A 864 -58.66 -25.53 26.83
CA SER A 864 -58.94 -24.16 27.30
C SER A 864 -60.44 -24.02 27.57
N PRO A 865 -60.85 -23.36 28.66
CA PRO A 865 -62.26 -23.08 28.89
C PRO A 865 -62.74 -22.16 27.76
N GLN A 866 -63.81 -22.58 27.08
CA GLN A 866 -64.48 -21.75 26.06
C GLN A 866 -65.29 -20.64 26.70
#